data_AF-W7ATH8-F1
#
_entry.id   AF-W7ATH8-F1
#
_cell.length_a   1.000
_cell.length_b   1.000
_cell.length_c   1.000
_cell.angle_alpha   90.00
_cell.angle_beta   90.00
_cell.angle_gamma   90.00
#
_symmetry.space_group_name_H-M   'P 1'
#
loop_
_entity.id
_entity.type
_entity.pdbx_description
1 polymer ?
#
loop_
_entity_poly.entity_id
_entity_poly.type
_entity_poly.pdbx_seq_one_letter_code
_entity_poly.pdbx_strand_id
1 'polypeptide(L)'
;MHHLICLKFPTRHHFKSVIFHQHISKRKISDTCESKIITLTKSKEYDHFKIYRSNIYNGLYENQILQGVKVHRVDPEGYGEIAIYSARQHLLFFLKFFLLIPDEQVNLKVLDINKKKKKTTFQVLCKTRKSKYEIVPRCEYFSKCGGCIYQHIDYKFERKLKKNLLTSLCEKYNINVLASGKDYLQNDHYFCEEGQADEEDLLEISQIKREYTSTDLEEEDNAGETNSKSGSSTSRERTPDQASCIPSHERSGKHGDIPKAKRANFAKMYDFLFSNDYHYRNKSSINLSVTDNLSIGFYKKHSYEICDVNKCHIHDEHIQNVYEQIKKEILDNFKKNYIYVFNKINNSGYLKGVDIKLSKNISEQQILVSFIGFSLNEKAKKALTKISHNLGSKNTSIKGIIYNVETNKLKQNRNEVTLYGQNCIYHSFGGYTYKLGANTFFQPNQHLNECIVQIILKLVKSYKINAKQSCVYDLFCGIGFYSLPLSDLFSQVICVDYSIDNIKSLEENVKMNNVKNVKCFNLNLFNLHSLRQINLHIRRYIVNLVKEKNYDVYYLLKEKLHSTYVSADSEGALVENVQVHSPYSSLPSFIYAHLNEWPSKEANGNVCNSFSKNDHTYYDDHVLQNAQDGKFPTVDSNKVDEVSHSSREFVIPVPDLVIINPPRKGCEKVFRRWLRGLCCRYIIYISCNANSQFRDINHLTNLGYMVKEIIPLDTFPRTPHFETVALLEFDFNRTVDNEQRQIMEFELNEMKSNRKKKSKKKR
;
A
#
# COMPACT_ATOMS: atom_id res chain seq x y z
N MET A 1 56.50 65.69 17.70
CA MET A 1 57.51 64.97 18.51
C MET A 1 57.58 63.53 17.98
N HIS A 2 58.71 63.21 17.34
CA HIS A 2 59.34 61.92 16.94
C HIS A 2 58.48 60.69 16.59
N HIS A 3 58.74 59.87 15.56
CA HIS A 3 59.67 59.81 14.42
C HIS A 3 59.11 58.64 13.54
N LEU A 4 58.85 58.86 12.25
CA LEU A 4 59.58 58.32 11.07
C LEU A 4 59.34 56.85 10.64
N ILE A 5 58.51 56.71 9.59
CA ILE A 5 58.62 55.92 8.33
C ILE A 5 59.79 54.91 8.19
N CYS A 6 59.52 53.65 7.79
CA CYS A 6 59.92 53.07 6.48
C CYS A 6 59.47 51.61 6.22
N LEU A 7 59.29 51.32 4.93
CA LEU A 7 58.78 50.11 4.27
C LEU A 7 59.70 48.86 4.29
N LYS A 8 59.10 47.65 4.19
CA LYS A 8 59.35 46.61 3.14
C LYS A 8 58.67 45.25 3.46
N PHE A 9 57.93 44.70 2.48
CA PHE A 9 57.49 43.28 2.38
C PHE A 9 58.68 42.39 1.89
N PRO A 10 58.78 41.06 2.17
CA PRO A 10 57.96 40.04 1.47
C PRO A 10 57.66 38.67 2.17
N THR A 11 56.56 38.04 1.70
CA THR A 11 56.18 36.61 1.51
C THR A 11 56.72 35.39 2.31
N ARG A 12 55.74 34.57 2.75
CA ARG A 12 55.61 33.07 2.81
C ARG A 12 56.58 32.20 3.64
N HIS A 13 56.06 31.45 4.63
CA HIS A 13 55.67 30.03 4.48
C HIS A 13 55.04 29.39 5.74
N HIS A 14 53.98 28.61 5.48
CA HIS A 14 53.45 27.41 6.18
C HIS A 14 53.27 27.35 7.71
N PHE A 15 52.00 27.49 8.13
CA PHE A 15 51.37 26.51 9.02
C PHE A 15 50.05 26.04 8.40
N LYS A 16 49.99 24.78 7.97
CA LYS A 16 48.74 24.11 7.59
C LYS A 16 47.92 23.90 8.85
N SER A 17 46.93 24.76 9.11
CA SER A 17 45.85 24.43 10.04
C SER A 17 44.93 23.42 9.34
N VAL A 18 45.13 22.17 9.70
CA VAL A 18 44.21 21.07 9.40
C VAL A 18 42.93 21.35 10.21
N ILE A 19 41.98 22.07 9.59
CA ILE A 19 40.61 22.23 10.10
C ILE A 19 39.91 20.89 9.87
N PHE A 20 40.15 19.94 10.79
CA PHE A 20 39.36 18.72 10.86
C PHE A 20 38.07 19.00 11.65
N HIS A 21 36.96 18.61 11.02
CA HIS A 21 35.60 18.58 11.53
C HIS A 21 35.50 18.23 13.03
N GLN A 22 35.20 19.22 13.87
CA GLN A 22 34.77 19.03 15.27
C GLN A 22 33.29 19.38 15.52
N HIS A 23 32.43 19.32 14.50
CA HIS A 23 30.99 19.55 14.64
C HIS A 23 30.13 18.29 14.94
N ILE A 24 30.72 17.15 15.31
CA ILE A 24 30.01 15.85 15.41
C ILE A 24 29.76 15.36 16.87
N SER A 25 30.08 16.14 17.91
CA SER A 25 30.06 15.61 19.30
C SER A 25 28.91 16.04 20.22
N LYS A 26 27.92 16.84 19.79
CA LYS A 26 26.71 17.11 20.63
C LYS A 26 25.44 17.30 19.79
N ARG A 27 24.75 16.22 19.42
CA ARG A 27 23.33 16.32 19.03
C ARG A 27 22.52 16.64 20.28
N LYS A 28 22.16 17.91 20.51
CA LYS A 28 21.07 18.28 21.40
C LYS A 28 19.76 17.82 20.73
N ILE A 29 19.29 16.63 21.08
CA ILE A 29 17.97 16.13 20.66
C ILE A 29 16.97 16.76 21.62
N SER A 30 16.66 18.05 21.48
CA SER A 30 15.66 18.72 22.32
C SER A 30 14.25 18.47 21.78
N ASP A 31 13.90 17.20 21.54
CA ASP A 31 12.58 16.80 21.08
C ASP A 31 11.62 16.75 22.29
N THR A 32 10.40 17.23 22.09
CA THR A 32 9.36 17.32 23.14
C THR A 32 8.16 16.48 22.73
N CYS A 33 7.62 15.69 23.65
CA CYS A 33 6.48 14.80 23.39
C CYS A 33 5.40 14.98 24.48
N GLU A 34 4.15 15.16 24.06
CA GLU A 34 2.99 15.02 24.94
C GLU A 34 2.64 13.54 25.11
N SER A 35 2.55 13.08 26.36
CA SER A 35 2.20 11.69 26.67
C SER A 35 0.74 11.36 26.45
N LYS A 36 0.48 10.11 26.06
CA LYS A 36 -0.82 9.47 26.28
C LYS A 36 -0.80 8.73 27.61
N ILE A 37 -1.75 9.05 28.50
CA ILE A 37 -1.84 8.47 29.84
C ILE A 37 -2.94 7.42 29.90
N ILE A 38 -2.65 6.27 30.52
CA ILE A 38 -3.63 5.24 30.90
C ILE A 38 -3.58 5.07 32.41
N THR A 39 -4.74 5.07 33.06
CA THR A 39 -4.88 4.76 34.49
C THR A 39 -5.08 3.26 34.65
N LEU A 40 -4.26 2.62 35.46
CA LEU A 40 -4.39 1.21 35.81
C LEU A 40 -5.17 1.08 37.12
N THR A 41 -6.03 0.07 37.21
CA THR A 41 -6.86 -0.15 38.42
C THR A 41 -6.08 -0.87 39.52
N LYS A 42 -5.08 -1.69 39.16
CA LYS A 42 -4.22 -2.43 40.10
C LYS A 42 -2.79 -2.56 39.56
N SER A 43 -1.79 -2.66 40.45
CA SER A 43 -0.38 -2.85 40.08
C SER A 43 -0.11 -4.13 39.27
N LYS A 44 -0.87 -5.21 39.51
CA LYS A 44 -0.75 -6.49 38.80
C LYS A 44 -1.15 -6.43 37.32
N GLU A 45 -1.91 -5.42 36.89
CA GLU A 45 -2.22 -5.23 35.45
C GLU A 45 -0.95 -4.92 34.66
N TYR A 46 0.01 -4.21 35.27
CA TYR A 46 1.30 -3.92 34.64
C TYR A 46 2.11 -5.19 34.35
N ASP A 47 1.94 -6.28 35.10
CA ASP A 47 2.63 -7.54 34.86
C ASP A 47 2.23 -8.23 33.55
N HIS A 48 1.05 -7.91 33.00
CA HIS A 48 0.64 -8.33 31.66
C HIS A 48 1.45 -7.63 30.56
N PHE A 49 2.05 -6.48 30.85
CA PHE A 49 2.84 -5.68 29.92
C PHE A 49 4.32 -6.06 29.92
N LYS A 50 4.66 -7.36 29.97
CA LYS A 50 6.00 -7.94 30.19
C LYS A 50 7.19 -7.16 29.55
N ILE A 51 6.98 -6.52 28.41
CA ILE A 51 7.95 -5.68 27.66
C ILE A 51 8.38 -4.40 28.39
N TYR A 52 7.54 -3.78 29.21
CA TYR A 52 7.77 -2.40 29.69
C TYR A 52 8.49 -2.29 31.03
N ARG A 53 8.90 -3.40 31.66
CA ARG A 53 9.44 -3.49 33.02
C ARG A 53 10.69 -2.63 33.31
N SER A 54 11.33 -2.08 32.29
CA SER A 54 12.58 -1.32 32.42
C SER A 54 12.43 0.13 32.90
N ASN A 55 11.22 0.72 32.87
CA ASN A 55 11.01 2.15 33.15
C ASN A 55 9.96 2.38 34.25
N ILE A 56 10.26 1.90 35.46
CA ILE A 56 9.38 2.03 36.63
C ILE A 56 9.91 3.11 37.56
N TYR A 57 9.03 4.04 37.94
CA TYR A 57 9.33 5.14 38.84
C TYR A 57 8.28 5.22 39.94
N ASN A 58 8.67 5.62 41.15
CA ASN A 58 7.73 5.75 42.27
C ASN A 58 6.66 6.82 42.01
N GLY A 59 7.05 7.94 41.40
CA GLY A 59 6.17 9.07 41.08
C GLY A 59 6.83 9.97 40.05
N LEU A 60 6.01 10.72 39.30
CA LEU A 60 6.47 11.72 38.34
C LEU A 60 6.11 13.13 38.80
N TYR A 61 7.09 14.03 38.76
CA TYR A 61 6.97 15.42 39.19
C TYR A 61 7.48 16.37 38.11
N GLU A 62 6.93 17.58 38.08
CA GLU A 62 7.37 18.61 37.15
C GLU A 62 8.85 18.95 37.37
N ASN A 63 9.60 19.20 36.28
CA ASN A 63 11.04 19.41 36.25
C ASN A 63 11.92 18.23 36.69
N GLN A 64 11.33 17.07 37.03
CA GLN A 64 12.09 15.86 37.34
C GLN A 64 12.88 15.37 36.11
N ILE A 65 14.10 14.91 36.35
CA ILE A 65 14.92 14.23 35.35
C ILE A 65 14.86 12.72 35.61
N LEU A 66 14.40 11.97 34.61
CA LEU A 66 14.40 10.52 34.57
C LEU A 66 15.66 10.08 33.83
N GLN A 67 16.51 9.30 34.49
CA GLN A 67 17.80 8.88 33.92
C GLN A 67 17.73 7.47 33.34
N GLY A 68 18.43 7.24 32.23
CA GLY A 68 18.59 5.90 31.66
C GLY A 68 17.28 5.26 31.19
N VAL A 69 16.28 6.06 30.82
CA VAL A 69 14.98 5.60 30.32
C VAL A 69 15.21 4.80 29.04
N LYS A 70 14.77 3.54 29.01
CA LYS A 70 14.92 2.67 27.85
C LYS A 70 13.87 2.94 26.79
N VAL A 71 14.27 2.92 25.53
CA VAL A 71 13.39 2.89 24.37
C VAL A 71 13.03 1.45 24.05
N HIS A 72 11.75 1.12 23.92
CA HIS A 72 11.31 -0.28 23.85
C HIS A 72 11.21 -0.78 22.41
N ARG A 73 10.63 0.02 21.51
CA ARG A 73 10.37 -0.37 20.12
C ARG A 73 10.23 0.85 19.22
N VAL A 74 10.11 0.64 17.92
CA VAL A 74 9.65 1.65 16.95
C VAL A 74 8.20 1.37 16.61
N ASP A 75 7.36 2.40 16.58
CA ASP A 75 5.96 2.26 16.17
C ASP A 75 5.81 2.15 14.63
N PRO A 76 4.62 1.82 14.12
CA PRO A 76 4.37 1.75 12.68
C PRO A 76 4.57 3.06 11.90
N GLU A 77 4.63 4.21 12.58
CA GLU A 77 4.90 5.52 11.97
C GLU A 77 6.41 5.86 11.96
N GLY A 78 7.22 5.04 12.62
CA GLY A 78 8.66 5.14 12.71
C GLY A 78 9.20 5.96 13.88
N TYR A 79 8.41 6.13 14.95
CA TYR A 79 8.81 6.81 16.18
C TYR A 79 9.18 5.82 17.26
N GLY A 80 10.25 6.10 18.02
CA GLY A 80 10.63 5.33 19.19
C GLY A 80 9.60 5.46 20.30
N GLU A 81 9.09 4.32 20.77
CA GLU A 81 8.11 4.23 21.84
C GLU A 81 8.78 3.98 23.20
N ILE A 82 8.45 4.84 24.16
CA ILE A 82 8.80 4.70 25.56
C ILE A 82 7.49 4.56 26.34
N ALA A 83 7.38 3.51 27.16
CA ALA A 83 6.40 3.47 28.23
C ALA A 83 7.08 3.78 29.56
N ILE A 84 6.42 4.56 30.41
CA ILE A 84 6.89 4.87 31.77
C ILE A 84 5.76 4.53 32.74
N TYR A 85 6.05 3.74 33.76
CA TYR A 85 5.08 3.40 34.80
C TYR A 85 5.36 4.17 36.08
N SER A 86 4.36 4.90 36.58
CA SER A 86 4.38 5.59 37.86
C SER A 86 3.65 4.76 38.90
N ALA A 87 4.41 4.09 39.78
CA ALA A 87 3.90 3.05 40.67
C ALA A 87 2.91 3.59 41.72
N ARG A 88 3.18 4.74 42.37
CA ARG A 88 2.27 5.31 43.37
C ARG A 88 1.01 5.91 42.77
N GLN A 89 1.08 6.34 41.51
CA GLN A 89 -0.05 6.98 40.82
C GLN A 89 -0.86 5.96 40.01
N HIS A 90 -0.36 4.74 39.82
CA HIS A 90 -0.89 3.73 38.92
C HIS A 90 -1.15 4.28 37.50
N LEU A 91 -0.24 5.12 37.01
CA LEU A 91 -0.34 5.74 35.69
C LEU A 91 0.73 5.18 34.74
N LEU A 92 0.31 4.82 33.53
CA LEU A 92 1.16 4.40 32.43
C LEU A 92 1.21 5.51 31.37
N PHE A 93 2.41 5.99 31.07
CA PHE A 93 2.65 7.06 30.09
C PHE A 93 3.26 6.47 28.84
N PHE A 94 2.67 6.74 27.68
CA PHE A 94 3.22 6.39 26.37
C PHE A 94 3.77 7.64 25.68
N LEU A 95 5.05 7.57 25.29
CA LEU A 95 5.79 8.64 24.62
C LEU A 95 6.28 8.15 23.26
N LYS A 96 6.31 9.05 22.29
CA LYS A 96 6.79 8.80 20.92
C LYS A 96 7.80 9.87 20.53
N PHE A 97 9.00 9.45 20.13
CA PHE A 97 10.08 10.37 19.75
C PHE A 97 10.67 10.00 18.39
N PHE A 98 10.94 11.00 17.55
CA PHE A 98 11.26 10.78 16.13
C PHE A 98 12.64 10.13 15.89
N LEU A 99 13.61 10.38 16.77
CA LEU A 99 15.02 9.97 16.59
C LEU A 99 15.47 8.88 17.57
N LEU A 100 14.49 8.27 18.26
CA LEU A 100 14.74 7.23 19.24
C LEU A 100 14.41 5.86 18.66
N ILE A 101 15.24 4.88 18.98
CA ILE A 101 15.10 3.51 18.50
C ILE A 101 15.44 2.50 19.62
N PRO A 102 15.10 1.21 19.46
CA PRO A 102 15.37 0.18 20.46
C PRO A 102 16.86 0.08 20.83
N ASP A 103 17.12 -0.43 22.04
CA ASP A 103 18.43 -0.50 22.70
C ASP A 103 19.00 0.82 23.23
N GLU A 104 18.37 1.95 22.91
CA GLU A 104 18.79 3.26 23.42
C GLU A 104 18.37 3.50 24.86
N GLN A 105 19.19 4.27 25.57
CA GLN A 105 18.85 4.86 26.85
C GLN A 105 18.94 6.38 26.76
N VAL A 106 17.98 7.07 27.34
CA VAL A 106 17.89 8.53 27.31
C VAL A 106 17.61 9.12 28.68
N ASN A 107 18.06 10.36 28.88
CA ASN A 107 17.60 11.17 29.99
C ASN A 107 16.39 11.99 29.54
N LEU A 108 15.27 11.89 30.25
CA LEU A 108 14.06 12.66 29.98
C LEU A 108 13.84 13.70 31.08
N LYS A 109 13.42 14.90 30.71
CA LYS A 109 12.90 15.91 31.63
C LYS A 109 11.38 15.95 31.56
N VAL A 110 10.70 15.89 32.69
CA VAL A 110 9.26 16.18 32.79
C VAL A 110 9.09 17.70 32.75
N LEU A 111 8.40 18.22 31.74
CA LEU A 111 8.24 19.67 31.55
C LEU A 111 6.98 20.23 32.22
N ASP A 112 5.82 19.65 31.93
CA ASP A 112 4.52 20.12 32.42
C ASP A 112 3.61 18.91 32.72
N ILE A 113 2.85 18.99 33.81
CA ILE A 113 1.84 17.98 34.19
C ILE A 113 0.47 18.65 34.22
N ASN A 114 -0.26 18.53 33.12
CA ASN A 114 -1.62 19.03 33.01
C ASN A 114 -2.63 18.00 33.54
N LYS A 115 -2.96 18.09 34.83
CA LYS A 115 -3.92 17.21 35.50
C LYS A 115 -5.33 17.28 34.88
N LYS A 116 -5.78 18.46 34.45
CA LYS A 116 -7.13 18.64 33.86
C LYS A 116 -7.26 17.93 32.51
N LYS A 117 -6.22 17.99 31.67
CA LYS A 117 -6.21 17.36 30.34
C LYS A 117 -5.71 15.91 30.34
N LYS A 118 -5.33 15.36 31.51
CA LYS A 118 -4.64 14.07 31.65
C LYS A 118 -3.46 13.94 30.67
N LYS A 119 -2.60 14.97 30.65
CA LYS A 119 -1.42 15.04 29.77
C LYS A 119 -0.18 15.44 30.54
N THR A 120 0.95 14.86 30.16
CA THR A 120 2.27 15.24 30.67
C THR A 120 3.26 15.38 29.52
N THR A 121 4.02 16.47 29.50
CA THR A 121 5.00 16.76 28.46
C THR A 121 6.39 16.35 28.91
N PHE A 122 7.11 15.64 28.04
CA PHE A 122 8.47 15.17 28.28
C PHE A 122 9.41 15.76 27.23
N GLN A 123 10.65 16.02 27.63
CA GLN A 123 11.71 16.45 26.73
C GLN A 123 12.89 15.48 26.81
N VAL A 124 13.40 15.06 25.66
CA VAL A 124 14.69 14.35 25.60
C VAL A 124 15.81 15.34 25.89
N LEU A 125 16.67 15.02 26.85
CA LEU A 125 17.86 15.83 27.15
C LEU A 125 19.08 15.33 26.39
N CYS A 126 19.34 14.03 26.47
CA CYS A 126 20.45 13.37 25.79
C CYS A 126 20.23 11.85 25.67
N LYS A 127 20.94 11.23 24.73
CA LYS A 127 21.14 9.78 24.67
C LYS A 127 22.31 9.41 25.57
N THR A 128 22.09 8.58 26.58
CA THR A 128 23.13 8.02 27.47
C THR A 128 23.71 6.72 26.91
N ARG A 129 22.93 5.97 26.14
CA ARG A 129 23.37 4.79 25.37
C ARG A 129 22.78 4.83 23.97
N LYS A 130 23.61 4.64 22.95
CA LYS A 130 23.20 4.54 21.54
C LYS A 130 22.87 3.10 21.17
N SER A 131 22.00 2.93 20.18
CA SER A 131 21.70 1.63 19.59
C SER A 131 22.77 1.24 18.56
N LYS A 132 22.95 -0.07 18.37
CA LYS A 132 23.84 -0.61 17.31
C LYS A 132 23.31 -0.36 15.89
N TYR A 133 22.01 -0.08 15.77
CA TYR A 133 21.35 0.20 14.48
C TYR A 133 21.35 1.70 14.13
N GLU A 134 21.80 2.58 15.03
CA GLU A 134 21.86 4.02 14.78
C GLU A 134 22.96 4.34 13.75
N ILE A 135 22.60 5.10 12.71
CA ILE A 135 23.55 5.65 11.73
C ILE A 135 23.42 7.17 11.62
N VAL A 136 24.41 7.80 10.98
CA VAL A 136 24.32 9.21 10.62
C VAL A 136 23.51 9.34 9.33
N PRO A 137 22.40 10.11 9.32
CA PRO A 137 21.64 10.38 8.11
C PRO A 137 22.51 11.02 7.02
N ARG A 138 22.38 10.53 5.79
CA ARG A 138 23.03 11.12 4.61
C ARG A 138 22.53 12.53 4.31
N CYS A 139 21.23 12.78 4.55
CA CYS A 139 20.61 14.08 4.33
C CYS A 139 20.77 14.99 5.56
N GLU A 140 21.41 16.15 5.37
CA GLU A 140 21.55 17.18 6.42
C GLU A 140 20.21 17.76 6.90
N TYR A 141 19.18 17.70 6.05
CA TYR A 141 17.85 18.23 6.35
C TYR A 141 16.93 17.22 7.06
N PHE A 142 17.40 15.99 7.29
CA PHE A 142 16.57 14.87 7.76
C PHE A 142 15.80 15.16 9.06
N SER A 143 16.39 15.88 10.01
CA SER A 143 15.73 16.19 11.29
C SER A 143 14.57 17.18 11.15
N LYS A 144 14.50 17.95 10.05
CA LYS A 144 13.50 18.99 9.82
C LYS A 144 12.49 18.61 8.74
N CYS A 145 12.97 18.06 7.63
CA CYS A 145 12.16 17.73 6.45
C CYS A 145 11.16 16.61 6.74
N GLY A 146 9.91 16.76 6.28
CA GLY A 146 8.84 15.78 6.44
C GLY A 146 8.93 14.55 5.53
N GLY A 147 9.92 14.49 4.61
CA GLY A 147 9.96 13.46 3.56
C GLY A 147 10.44 12.07 4.00
N CYS A 148 11.36 11.99 4.97
CA CYS A 148 11.94 10.71 5.41
C CYS A 148 11.81 10.52 6.93
N ILE A 149 11.79 9.25 7.34
CA ILE A 149 11.65 8.84 8.74
C ILE A 149 12.83 7.99 9.22
N TYR A 150 13.40 7.16 8.36
CA TYR A 150 14.37 6.13 8.78
C TYR A 150 15.83 6.37 8.40
N GLN A 151 16.22 7.57 7.93
CA GLN A 151 17.64 7.79 7.57
C GLN A 151 18.61 7.73 8.77
N HIS A 152 18.10 7.72 10.01
CA HIS A 152 18.92 7.58 11.21
C HIS A 152 19.13 6.11 11.64
N ILE A 153 18.59 5.15 10.89
CA ILE A 153 18.81 3.72 11.11
C ILE A 153 19.43 3.04 9.89
N ASP A 154 20.19 1.98 10.13
CA ASP A 154 20.69 1.15 9.05
C ASP A 154 19.52 0.52 8.27
N TYR A 155 19.73 0.30 6.98
CA TYR A 155 18.66 -0.14 6.09
C TYR A 155 18.22 -1.60 6.35
N LYS A 156 19.08 -2.43 6.94
CA LYS A 156 18.69 -3.81 7.31
C LYS A 156 17.70 -3.78 8.46
N PHE A 157 17.92 -2.91 9.46
CA PHE A 157 16.98 -2.71 10.55
C PHE A 157 15.66 -2.10 10.07
N GLU A 158 15.68 -1.15 9.13
CA GLU A 158 14.44 -0.65 8.49
C GLU A 158 13.60 -1.77 7.87
N ARG A 159 14.23 -2.66 7.09
CA ARG A 159 13.51 -3.80 6.49
C ARG A 159 12.99 -4.76 7.56
N LYS A 160 13.73 -4.99 8.65
CA LYS A 160 13.24 -5.76 9.81
C LYS A 160 11.98 -5.12 10.40
N LEU A 161 11.96 -3.81 10.60
CA LEU A 161 10.77 -3.10 11.12
C LEU A 161 9.54 -3.27 10.21
N LYS A 162 9.73 -3.16 8.89
CA LYS A 162 8.65 -3.36 7.91
C LYS A 162 8.13 -4.80 7.91
N LYS A 163 9.03 -5.79 7.99
CA LYS A 163 8.67 -7.21 8.12
C LYS A 163 7.90 -7.47 9.40
N ASN A 164 8.37 -6.96 10.54
CA ASN A 164 7.69 -7.11 11.82
C ASN A 164 6.25 -6.56 11.79
N LEU A 165 6.04 -5.41 11.15
CA LEU A 165 4.70 -4.85 10.96
C LEU A 165 3.81 -5.74 10.08
N LEU A 166 4.37 -6.37 9.05
CA LEU A 166 3.62 -7.32 8.22
C LEU A 166 3.24 -8.58 9.00
N THR A 167 4.18 -9.16 9.75
CA THR A 167 3.94 -10.32 10.62
C THR A 167 2.87 -10.00 11.67
N SER A 168 2.96 -8.85 12.36
CA SER A 168 1.97 -8.46 13.37
C SER A 168 0.57 -8.27 12.77
N LEU A 169 0.47 -7.81 11.53
CA LEU A 169 -0.80 -7.74 10.81
C LEU A 169 -1.36 -9.13 10.47
N CYS A 170 -0.51 -10.09 10.09
CA CYS A 170 -0.94 -11.47 9.87
C CYS A 170 -1.51 -12.08 11.16
N GLU A 171 -0.80 -11.94 12.27
CA GLU A 171 -1.23 -12.40 13.59
C GLU A 171 -2.55 -11.74 14.02
N LYS A 172 -2.62 -10.41 13.92
CA LYS A 172 -3.79 -9.62 14.32
C LYS A 172 -5.08 -10.05 13.61
N TYR A 173 -4.98 -10.53 12.37
CA TYR A 173 -6.11 -10.96 11.55
C TYR A 173 -6.17 -12.49 11.37
N ASN A 174 -5.45 -13.25 12.20
CA ASN A 174 -5.44 -14.72 12.21
C ASN A 174 -5.13 -15.34 10.83
N ILE A 175 -4.20 -14.73 10.08
CA ILE A 175 -3.71 -15.27 8.81
C ILE A 175 -2.48 -16.13 9.12
N ASN A 176 -2.63 -17.44 9.08
CA ASN A 176 -1.53 -18.37 9.25
C ASN A 176 -0.59 -18.29 8.05
N VAL A 177 0.70 -18.05 8.28
CA VAL A 177 1.70 -17.87 7.22
C VAL A 177 2.84 -18.88 7.32
N LEU A 178 3.34 -19.32 6.16
CA LEU A 178 4.66 -19.93 6.02
C LEU A 178 5.57 -18.91 5.33
N ALA A 179 6.66 -18.55 5.98
CA ALA A 179 7.57 -17.52 5.48
C ALA A 179 8.73 -18.11 4.67
N SER A 180 9.11 -17.41 3.60
CA SER A 180 10.31 -17.64 2.80
C SER A 180 11.38 -16.61 3.17
N GLY A 181 12.64 -17.04 3.24
CA GLY A 181 13.81 -16.15 3.37
C GLY A 181 14.24 -15.48 2.06
N LYS A 182 13.50 -15.72 0.97
CA LYS A 182 13.72 -15.17 -0.38
C LYS A 182 12.52 -14.36 -0.84
N ASP A 183 12.79 -13.35 -1.66
CA ASP A 183 11.76 -12.54 -2.32
C ASP A 183 11.07 -13.31 -3.45
N TYR A 184 9.85 -12.91 -3.82
CA TYR A 184 9.00 -13.66 -4.77
C TYR A 184 9.60 -13.86 -6.17
N LEU A 185 10.47 -12.97 -6.66
CA LEU A 185 11.01 -13.08 -8.02
C LEU A 185 12.23 -13.99 -8.09
N GLN A 186 12.84 -14.32 -6.95
CA GLN A 186 13.89 -15.32 -6.86
C GLN A 186 13.35 -16.75 -7.07
N ASN A 187 14.27 -17.69 -7.37
CA ASN A 187 13.96 -19.11 -7.51
C ASN A 187 14.25 -19.88 -6.19
N ASP A 188 13.71 -21.10 -6.10
CA ASP A 188 13.96 -22.08 -5.03
C ASP A 188 13.59 -21.59 -3.63
N HIS A 189 12.28 -21.43 -3.38
CA HIS A 189 11.75 -21.02 -2.09
C HIS A 189 11.66 -22.21 -1.13
N TYR A 190 12.12 -21.99 0.11
CA TYR A 190 11.90 -22.88 1.24
C TYR A 190 11.01 -22.16 2.25
N PHE A 191 9.91 -22.80 2.64
CA PHE A 191 8.87 -22.21 3.49
C PHE A 191 8.87 -22.87 4.88
N CYS A 192 8.97 -22.06 5.93
CA CYS A 192 8.93 -22.49 7.32
C CYS A 192 7.78 -21.79 8.07
N GLU A 193 7.26 -22.41 9.12
CA GLU A 193 6.44 -21.69 10.11
C GLU A 193 7.32 -20.62 10.78
N GLU A 194 6.80 -19.39 10.94
CA GLU A 194 7.51 -18.38 11.74
C GLU A 194 7.44 -18.80 13.21
N GLY A 195 8.51 -19.44 13.69
CA GLY A 195 8.57 -20.00 15.04
C GLY A 195 9.88 -20.72 15.35
N GLN A 196 11.02 -20.04 15.17
CA GLN A 196 12.33 -20.32 15.82
C GLN A 196 13.37 -19.23 15.45
N ALA A 197 12.96 -17.96 15.47
CA ALA A 197 13.87 -16.84 15.37
C ALA A 197 13.56 -15.87 16.53
N ASP A 198 14.43 -15.91 17.55
CA ASP A 198 14.51 -15.05 18.73
C ASP A 198 13.20 -14.40 19.21
N GLU A 199 12.53 -15.09 20.13
CA GLU A 199 11.36 -14.65 20.92
C GLU A 199 11.58 -13.38 21.78
N GLU A 200 12.65 -12.60 21.59
CA GLU A 200 12.97 -11.48 22.48
C GLU A 200 12.34 -10.13 22.12
N ASP A 201 11.78 -9.95 20.93
CA ASP A 201 11.15 -8.68 20.58
C ASP A 201 9.85 -8.93 19.81
N LEU A 202 8.71 -8.46 20.36
CA LEU A 202 7.44 -8.05 19.71
C LEU A 202 6.19 -8.65 20.38
N LEU A 203 5.55 -7.88 21.27
CA LEU A 203 4.11 -7.97 21.55
C LEU A 203 3.48 -6.58 21.41
N GLU A 204 2.33 -6.51 20.73
CA GLU A 204 1.74 -5.30 20.17
C GLU A 204 0.79 -4.57 21.16
N ILE A 205 0.83 -3.23 21.21
CA ILE A 205 -0.07 -2.37 22.04
C ILE A 205 -1.56 -2.48 21.59
N SER A 206 -1.83 -3.09 20.43
CA SER A 206 -3.15 -3.09 19.80
C SER A 206 -4.17 -4.01 20.50
N GLN A 207 -3.72 -4.97 21.30
CA GLN A 207 -4.59 -5.79 22.17
C GLN A 207 -5.07 -4.97 23.37
N ILE A 208 -4.19 -4.19 24.00
CA ILE A 208 -4.50 -3.36 25.19
C ILE A 208 -5.54 -2.28 24.90
N LYS A 209 -5.52 -1.62 23.74
CA LYS A 209 -6.55 -0.60 23.45
C LYS A 209 -7.94 -1.20 23.26
N ARG A 210 -8.06 -2.42 22.74
CA ARG A 210 -9.35 -3.05 22.45
C ARG A 210 -10.06 -3.48 23.73
N GLU A 211 -9.33 -4.02 24.69
CA GLU A 211 -9.91 -4.41 25.99
C GLU A 211 -10.33 -3.21 26.87
N TYR A 212 -9.72 -2.03 26.67
CA TYR A 212 -9.99 -0.84 27.50
C TYR A 212 -10.85 0.25 26.81
N THR A 213 -11.38 -0.01 25.60
CA THR A 213 -12.44 0.86 25.00
C THR A 213 -13.80 0.17 24.90
N SER A 214 -13.91 -1.08 25.34
CA SER A 214 -15.16 -1.84 25.36
C SER A 214 -15.90 -1.80 26.71
N THR A 215 -15.46 -1.00 27.69
CA THR A 215 -16.09 -0.92 29.02
C THR A 215 -16.61 0.48 29.38
N ASP A 216 -17.02 1.28 28.39
CA ASP A 216 -17.76 2.52 28.61
C ASP A 216 -19.08 2.50 27.82
N LEU A 217 -19.91 1.49 28.05
CA LEU A 217 -21.37 1.57 27.88
C LEU A 217 -22.01 0.57 28.86
N GLU A 218 -23.02 1.06 29.58
CA GLU A 218 -23.94 0.35 30.49
C GLU A 218 -23.60 0.43 32.00
N GLU A 219 -23.98 1.55 32.62
CA GLU A 219 -24.59 1.54 33.96
C GLU A 219 -26.11 1.64 33.77
N GLU A 220 -26.87 0.61 34.20
CA GLU A 220 -28.05 0.73 35.07
C GLU A 220 -28.60 -0.66 35.48
N ASP A 221 -28.96 -0.73 36.77
CA ASP A 221 -29.86 -1.66 37.47
C ASP A 221 -29.43 -3.08 37.93
N ASN A 222 -28.88 -3.08 39.15
CA ASN A 222 -29.42 -3.66 40.40
C ASN A 222 -29.81 -5.16 40.53
N ALA A 223 -29.02 -5.79 41.43
CA ALA A 223 -29.41 -6.61 42.59
C ALA A 223 -29.84 -8.08 42.41
N GLY A 224 -29.07 -8.97 43.06
CA GLY A 224 -29.47 -10.36 43.33
C GLY A 224 -28.35 -11.30 43.80
N GLU A 225 -28.02 -11.23 45.10
CA GLU A 225 -27.63 -12.32 46.02
C GLU A 225 -26.60 -13.42 45.64
N THR A 226 -25.48 -13.37 46.39
CA THR A 226 -24.84 -14.45 47.18
C THR A 226 -24.91 -15.91 46.72
N ASN A 227 -23.75 -16.54 46.50
CA ASN A 227 -23.20 -17.49 47.49
C ASN A 227 -21.79 -18.02 47.19
N SER A 228 -21.08 -18.19 48.30
CA SER A 228 -19.77 -18.82 48.49
C SER A 228 -19.60 -20.20 47.86
N LYS A 229 -18.35 -20.54 47.46
CA LYS A 229 -17.59 -21.63 48.10
C LYS A 229 -16.13 -21.69 47.64
N SER A 230 -15.31 -21.85 48.67
CA SER A 230 -13.88 -22.10 48.72
C SER A 230 -13.45 -23.45 48.14
N GLY A 231 -12.23 -23.50 47.61
CA GLY A 231 -11.54 -24.74 47.25
C GLY A 231 -10.04 -24.53 47.13
N SER A 232 -9.33 -24.68 48.25
CA SER A 232 -7.88 -24.54 48.38
C SER A 232 -7.05 -25.56 47.60
N SER A 233 -5.76 -25.19 47.45
CA SER A 233 -4.57 -26.06 47.55
C SER A 233 -4.18 -26.81 46.25
N THR A 234 -2.92 -27.04 45.90
CA THR A 234 -1.64 -27.00 46.62
C THR A 234 -0.49 -26.79 45.62
N SER A 235 0.50 -26.03 46.09
CA SER A 235 1.86 -25.89 45.57
C SER A 235 2.67 -27.19 45.59
N ARG A 236 3.58 -27.37 44.63
CA ARG A 236 4.86 -28.08 44.85
C ARG A 236 5.93 -27.56 43.90
N GLU A 237 6.83 -26.78 44.48
CA GLU A 237 8.15 -26.42 43.95
C GLU A 237 9.07 -27.64 43.93
N ARG A 238 9.91 -27.77 42.90
CA ARG A 238 11.27 -28.30 43.03
C ARG A 238 12.23 -27.51 42.14
N THR A 239 13.32 -27.13 42.80
CA THR A 239 14.49 -26.37 42.38
C THR A 239 15.48 -27.21 41.55
N PRO A 240 16.51 -26.57 40.97
CA PRO A 240 17.19 -27.01 39.76
C PRO A 240 18.52 -27.72 40.05
N ASP A 241 18.94 -28.61 39.16
CA ASP A 241 20.31 -29.10 39.14
C ASP A 241 20.98 -28.90 37.78
N GLN A 242 22.15 -28.28 37.86
CA GLN A 242 23.11 -28.05 36.80
C GLN A 242 23.87 -29.35 36.50
N ALA A 243 24.05 -29.67 35.22
CA ALA A 243 25.21 -30.45 34.78
C ALA A 243 25.53 -30.14 33.32
N SER A 244 26.67 -29.48 33.13
CA SER A 244 27.43 -29.37 31.88
C SER A 244 27.80 -30.74 31.34
N CYS A 245 27.63 -30.97 30.03
CA CYS A 245 28.46 -31.89 29.24
C CYS A 245 28.25 -31.59 27.74
N ILE A 246 29.32 -31.17 27.08
CA ILE A 246 29.44 -31.25 25.61
C ILE A 246 29.76 -32.71 25.28
N PRO A 247 29.01 -33.34 24.36
CA PRO A 247 29.69 -34.09 23.33
C PRO A 247 29.09 -33.87 21.94
N SER A 248 30.00 -33.66 21.00
CA SER A 248 29.88 -33.93 19.57
C SER A 248 29.09 -35.19 19.28
N HIS A 249 28.00 -35.08 18.50
CA HIS A 249 27.52 -36.17 17.66
C HIS A 249 26.66 -35.63 16.53
N GLU A 250 27.08 -35.97 15.31
CA GLU A 250 26.25 -36.01 14.11
C GLU A 250 24.88 -36.62 14.44
N ARG A 251 23.82 -35.85 14.22
CA ARG A 251 22.45 -36.38 14.18
C ARG A 251 21.77 -35.86 12.94
N SER A 252 21.55 -36.79 12.02
CA SER A 252 20.51 -36.75 11.01
C SER A 252 19.19 -36.28 11.62
N GLY A 253 18.87 -35.00 11.45
CA GLY A 253 17.59 -34.44 11.81
C GLY A 253 16.55 -34.90 10.79
N LYS A 254 15.77 -35.92 11.14
CA LYS A 254 14.45 -36.12 10.54
C LYS A 254 13.63 -34.85 10.81
N HIS A 255 13.59 -33.93 9.85
CA HIS A 255 12.58 -32.89 9.85
C HIS A 255 11.23 -33.59 9.79
N GLY A 256 10.46 -33.48 10.87
CA GLY A 256 9.08 -33.96 10.89
C GLY A 256 8.29 -33.18 9.86
N ASP A 257 8.07 -33.79 8.69
CA ASP A 257 7.17 -33.25 7.68
C ASP A 257 5.77 -33.11 8.30
N ILE A 258 5.30 -31.87 8.38
CA ILE A 258 3.92 -31.57 8.76
C ILE A 258 3.00 -32.29 7.75
N PRO A 259 1.99 -33.05 8.20
CA PRO A 259 1.09 -33.77 7.30
C PRO A 259 0.48 -32.85 6.25
N LYS A 260 0.48 -33.26 4.97
CA LYS A 260 0.00 -32.49 3.80
C LYS A 260 -1.38 -31.83 4.01
N ALA A 261 -2.26 -32.44 4.82
CA ALA A 261 -3.60 -31.93 5.13
C ALA A 261 -3.60 -30.64 5.99
N LYS A 262 -2.58 -30.40 6.85
CA LYS A 262 -2.47 -29.17 7.65
C LYS A 262 -1.86 -27.98 6.89
N ARG A 263 -1.06 -28.25 5.83
CA ARG A 263 -0.45 -27.21 4.97
C ARG A 263 -1.46 -26.45 4.08
N ALA A 264 -2.69 -26.93 3.91
CA ALA A 264 -3.68 -26.33 3.00
C ALA A 264 -4.21 -24.94 3.44
N ASN A 265 -4.11 -24.62 4.74
CA ASN A 265 -4.66 -23.39 5.33
C ASN A 265 -3.63 -22.29 5.60
N PHE A 266 -2.39 -22.44 5.12
CA PHE A 266 -1.34 -21.43 5.29
C PHE A 266 -1.15 -20.60 4.02
N ALA A 267 -1.04 -19.28 4.20
CA ALA A 267 -0.59 -18.38 3.15
C ALA A 267 0.94 -18.41 3.04
N LYS A 268 1.48 -18.31 1.83
CA LYS A 268 2.92 -18.13 1.60
C LYS A 268 3.26 -16.65 1.76
N MET A 269 4.16 -16.34 2.69
CA MET A 269 4.72 -14.99 2.85
C MET A 269 6.15 -14.98 2.34
N TYR A 270 6.47 -14.05 1.44
CA TYR A 270 7.82 -13.91 0.89
C TYR A 270 8.60 -12.82 1.62
N ASP A 271 9.94 -12.82 1.46
CA ASP A 271 10.74 -11.69 1.93
C ASP A 271 10.50 -10.46 1.03
N PHE A 272 10.83 -9.28 1.55
CA PHE A 272 10.66 -8.03 0.82
C PHE A 272 11.47 -8.02 -0.47
N LEU A 273 10.83 -7.66 -1.58
CA LEU A 273 11.53 -7.12 -2.73
C LEU A 273 11.98 -5.70 -2.40
N PHE A 274 13.25 -5.38 -2.65
CA PHE A 274 13.78 -4.05 -2.41
C PHE A 274 14.79 -3.67 -3.50
N SER A 275 15.05 -2.38 -3.63
CA SER A 275 16.07 -1.84 -4.52
C SER A 275 16.99 -0.89 -3.75
N ASN A 276 17.65 0.03 -4.44
CA ASN A 276 18.49 1.04 -3.80
C ASN A 276 17.63 1.93 -2.88
N ASP A 277 18.11 2.17 -1.66
CA ASP A 277 17.42 2.96 -0.64
C ASP A 277 17.49 4.48 -0.90
N TYR A 278 18.34 4.88 -1.85
CA TYR A 278 18.46 6.23 -2.39
C TYR A 278 18.28 6.23 -3.91
N HIS A 279 18.02 7.41 -4.48
CA HIS A 279 17.90 7.63 -5.92
C HIS A 279 16.76 6.85 -6.63
N TYR A 280 15.79 6.33 -5.88
CA TYR A 280 14.69 5.54 -6.44
C TYR A 280 13.51 6.39 -6.93
N ARG A 281 13.38 7.64 -6.45
CA ARG A 281 12.16 8.42 -6.60
C ARG A 281 12.16 9.24 -7.89
N ASN A 282 11.26 8.88 -8.82
CA ASN A 282 11.10 9.48 -10.16
C ASN A 282 10.15 10.69 -10.20
N LYS A 283 9.66 11.18 -9.06
CA LYS A 283 8.80 12.37 -8.96
C LYS A 283 9.14 13.21 -7.75
N SER A 284 9.29 14.52 -7.96
CA SER A 284 9.45 15.52 -6.92
C SER A 284 8.31 16.53 -6.95
N SER A 285 7.82 16.93 -5.78
CA SER A 285 6.86 18.02 -5.61
C SER A 285 7.46 19.06 -4.66
N ILE A 286 7.95 20.14 -5.24
CA ILE A 286 8.66 21.23 -4.54
C ILE A 286 7.68 22.35 -4.25
N ASN A 287 7.71 22.86 -3.03
CA ASN A 287 6.90 23.97 -2.59
C ASN A 287 7.76 25.24 -2.54
N LEU A 288 7.12 26.37 -2.83
CA LEU A 288 7.69 27.70 -2.74
C LEU A 288 6.83 28.57 -1.83
N SER A 289 7.48 29.36 -0.98
CA SER A 289 6.78 30.32 -0.14
C SER A 289 7.71 31.46 0.25
N VAL A 290 7.13 32.65 0.38
CA VAL A 290 7.79 33.82 0.94
C VAL A 290 7.17 34.11 2.31
N THR A 291 8.01 34.12 3.34
CA THR A 291 7.72 34.73 4.64
C THR A 291 8.67 35.92 4.81
N ASP A 292 9.70 35.82 5.64
CA ASP A 292 10.78 36.82 5.75
C ASP A 292 11.80 36.66 4.61
N ASN A 293 11.97 35.43 4.14
CA ASN A 293 12.85 35.08 3.01
C ASN A 293 12.12 34.09 2.09
N LEU A 294 12.57 34.00 0.83
CA LEU A 294 12.09 32.96 -0.10
C LEU A 294 12.63 31.60 0.32
N SER A 295 11.73 30.66 0.61
CA SER A 295 12.04 29.26 0.91
C SER A 295 11.59 28.35 -0.23
N ILE A 296 12.46 27.45 -0.68
CA ILE A 296 12.19 26.49 -1.76
C ILE A 296 12.56 25.08 -1.29
N GLY A 297 11.58 24.19 -1.19
CA GLY A 297 11.82 22.83 -0.73
C GLY A 297 10.57 22.06 -0.35
N PHE A 298 10.64 21.31 0.75
CA PHE A 298 9.56 20.42 1.19
C PHE A 298 8.99 20.89 2.51
N TYR A 299 7.79 20.45 2.86
CA TYR A 299 7.22 20.77 4.16
C TYR A 299 8.07 20.20 5.31
N LYS A 300 8.20 20.98 6.39
CA LYS A 300 8.74 20.49 7.66
C LYS A 300 7.78 19.43 8.25
N LYS A 301 8.29 18.55 9.11
CA LYS A 301 7.46 17.57 9.83
C LYS A 301 6.31 18.28 10.55
N HIS A 302 5.09 17.77 10.37
CA HIS A 302 3.87 18.25 11.03
C HIS A 302 3.60 19.76 10.86
N SER A 303 4.05 20.38 9.76
CA SER A 303 3.92 21.82 9.54
C SER A 303 3.76 22.17 8.05
N TYR A 304 3.14 23.31 7.75
CA TYR A 304 3.08 23.90 6.41
C TYR A 304 4.20 24.91 6.14
N GLU A 305 5.17 25.02 7.05
CA GLU A 305 6.43 25.70 6.80
C GLU A 305 7.32 24.88 5.86
N ILE A 306 8.09 25.58 5.04
CA ILE A 306 9.02 24.97 4.10
C ILE A 306 10.37 24.77 4.78
N CYS A 307 10.87 23.54 4.73
CA CYS A 307 12.28 23.22 4.89
C CYS A 307 12.97 23.55 3.58
N ASP A 308 13.80 24.59 3.57
CA ASP A 308 14.62 24.94 2.43
C ASP A 308 15.71 23.87 2.24
N VAL A 309 15.66 23.17 1.10
CA VAL A 309 16.49 21.99 0.81
C VAL A 309 17.30 22.25 -0.45
N ASN A 310 18.60 22.01 -0.45
CA ASN A 310 19.42 22.12 -1.66
C ASN A 310 19.39 20.82 -2.48
N LYS A 311 19.42 19.67 -1.79
CA LYS A 311 19.54 18.35 -2.40
C LYS A 311 18.70 17.32 -1.64
N CYS A 312 18.06 16.42 -2.38
CA CYS A 312 17.23 15.35 -1.82
C CYS A 312 17.73 13.99 -2.31
N HIS A 313 18.39 13.22 -1.44
CA HIS A 313 19.07 11.98 -1.83
C HIS A 313 18.16 10.83 -2.27
N ILE A 314 16.88 10.85 -1.93
CA ILE A 314 15.93 9.82 -2.39
C ILE A 314 15.45 10.05 -3.83
N HIS A 315 15.56 11.28 -4.34
CA HIS A 315 15.22 11.59 -5.73
C HIS A 315 16.25 11.02 -6.69
N ASP A 316 15.81 10.62 -7.88
CA ASP A 316 16.71 10.30 -8.98
C ASP A 316 17.70 11.45 -9.23
N GLU A 317 18.92 11.11 -9.66
CA GLU A 317 19.99 12.09 -9.89
C GLU A 317 19.63 13.14 -10.94
N HIS A 318 18.90 12.77 -11.99
CA HIS A 318 18.43 13.71 -13.01
C HIS A 318 17.43 14.71 -12.43
N ILE A 319 16.55 14.25 -11.53
CA ILE A 319 15.62 15.13 -10.80
C ILE A 319 16.38 16.07 -9.87
N GLN A 320 17.41 15.58 -9.17
CA GLN A 320 18.24 16.43 -8.32
C GLN A 320 18.93 17.53 -9.14
N ASN A 321 19.49 17.18 -10.30
CA ASN A 321 20.12 18.14 -11.21
C ASN A 321 19.13 19.21 -11.71
N VAL A 322 17.95 18.79 -12.19
CA VAL A 322 16.91 19.73 -12.65
C VAL A 322 16.39 20.60 -11.49
N TYR A 323 16.26 20.03 -10.29
CA TYR A 323 15.86 20.79 -9.11
C TYR A 323 16.85 21.91 -8.77
N GLU A 324 18.15 21.62 -8.76
CA GLU A 324 19.19 22.62 -8.52
C GLU A 324 19.14 23.77 -9.56
N GLN A 325 18.93 23.43 -10.84
CA GLN A 325 18.78 24.42 -11.91
C GLN A 325 17.53 25.29 -11.73
N ILE A 326 16.38 24.68 -11.44
CA ILE A 326 15.12 25.39 -11.19
C ILE A 326 15.27 26.32 -9.98
N LYS A 327 15.86 25.82 -8.89
CA LYS A 327 16.05 26.61 -7.67
C LYS A 327 16.90 27.85 -7.94
N LYS A 328 17.99 27.71 -8.72
CA LYS A 328 18.84 28.83 -9.13
C LYS A 328 18.09 29.84 -9.98
N GLU A 329 17.41 29.41 -11.05
CA GLU A 329 16.66 30.31 -11.93
C GLU A 329 15.55 31.05 -11.16
N ILE A 330 14.84 30.38 -10.25
CA ILE A 330 13.80 31.02 -9.43
C ILE A 330 14.43 32.07 -8.50
N LEU A 331 15.51 31.73 -7.78
CA LEU A 331 16.17 32.67 -6.86
C LEU A 331 16.67 33.93 -7.59
N ASP A 332 17.32 33.75 -8.75
CA ASP A 332 17.89 34.86 -9.51
C ASP A 332 16.80 35.78 -10.09
N ASN A 333 15.70 35.21 -10.60
CA ASN A 333 14.59 35.98 -11.15
C ASN A 333 13.69 36.59 -10.06
N PHE A 334 13.62 35.98 -8.88
CA PHE A 334 12.93 36.54 -7.72
C PHE A 334 13.64 37.80 -7.22
N LYS A 335 14.98 37.76 -7.05
CA LYS A 335 15.79 38.93 -6.66
C LYS A 335 15.66 40.11 -7.62
N LYS A 336 15.45 39.84 -8.91
CA LYS A 336 15.28 40.85 -9.97
C LYS A 336 13.83 41.35 -10.12
N ASN A 337 12.90 40.90 -9.28
CA ASN A 337 11.47 41.19 -9.36
C ASN A 337 10.82 40.79 -10.70
N TYR A 338 11.33 39.73 -11.34
CA TYR A 338 10.76 39.17 -12.57
C TYR A 338 9.73 38.08 -12.30
N ILE A 339 9.82 37.40 -11.15
CA ILE A 339 8.82 36.43 -10.69
C ILE A 339 8.30 36.75 -9.30
N TYR A 340 7.03 36.41 -9.05
CA TYR A 340 6.38 36.60 -7.76
C TYR A 340 5.91 35.26 -7.22
N VAL A 341 6.57 34.78 -6.18
CA VAL A 341 6.19 33.58 -5.43
C VAL A 341 5.03 33.91 -4.49
N PHE A 342 4.11 32.97 -4.32
CA PHE A 342 2.94 33.14 -3.49
C PHE A 342 3.32 33.35 -2.02
N ASN A 343 2.86 34.46 -1.46
CA ASN A 343 2.99 34.80 -0.06
C ASN A 343 1.67 34.48 0.66
N LYS A 344 1.74 33.57 1.64
CA LYS A 344 0.56 33.09 2.38
C LYS A 344 -0.03 34.12 3.34
N ILE A 345 0.74 35.13 3.74
CA ILE A 345 0.34 36.13 4.73
C ILE A 345 -0.58 37.18 4.09
N ASN A 346 -0.17 37.71 2.95
CA ASN A 346 -0.91 38.77 2.25
C ASN A 346 -1.67 38.29 0.99
N ASN A 347 -1.64 36.97 0.72
CA ASN A 347 -2.27 36.34 -0.46
C ASN A 347 -1.85 36.95 -1.81
N SER A 348 -0.60 37.40 -1.92
CA SER A 348 -0.05 37.99 -3.16
C SER A 348 0.91 37.02 -3.87
N GLY A 349 1.19 37.29 -5.15
CA GLY A 349 2.06 36.44 -5.99
C GLY A 349 1.31 35.30 -6.67
N TYR A 350 1.98 34.63 -7.61
CA TYR A 350 1.35 33.60 -8.45
C TYR A 350 1.99 32.23 -8.30
N LEU A 351 3.31 32.13 -8.15
CA LEU A 351 4.01 30.84 -8.20
C LEU A 351 4.01 30.14 -6.84
N LYS A 352 3.46 28.93 -6.74
CA LYS A 352 3.32 28.16 -5.48
C LYS A 352 4.24 26.95 -5.39
N GLY A 353 4.51 26.31 -6.52
CA GLY A 353 5.14 24.99 -6.51
C GLY A 353 5.73 24.62 -7.86
N VAL A 354 6.54 23.57 -7.85
CA VAL A 354 7.06 22.92 -9.05
C VAL A 354 7.03 21.41 -8.86
N ASP A 355 6.36 20.71 -9.76
CA ASP A 355 6.44 19.26 -9.89
C ASP A 355 7.47 18.91 -10.96
N ILE A 356 8.32 17.91 -10.68
CA ILE A 356 9.27 17.33 -11.63
C ILE A 356 8.94 15.85 -11.74
N LYS A 357 8.73 15.36 -12.96
CA LYS A 357 8.56 13.93 -13.24
C LYS A 357 9.67 13.45 -14.16
N LEU A 358 10.20 12.28 -13.85
CA LEU A 358 11.15 11.55 -14.68
C LEU A 358 10.50 10.24 -15.11
N SER A 359 10.72 9.88 -16.37
CA SER A 359 10.38 8.57 -16.89
C SER A 359 11.39 8.17 -17.97
N LYS A 360 11.48 6.87 -18.23
CA LYS A 360 12.29 6.31 -19.31
C LYS A 360 11.40 5.86 -20.46
N ASN A 361 11.66 6.38 -21.66
CA ASN A 361 11.05 5.93 -22.91
C ASN A 361 12.10 5.17 -23.71
N ILE A 362 11.95 3.86 -23.85
CA ILE A 362 12.93 2.94 -24.43
C ILE A 362 14.28 3.07 -23.68
N SER A 363 15.23 3.84 -24.22
CA SER A 363 16.54 4.11 -23.63
C SER A 363 16.73 5.56 -23.20
N GLU A 364 15.80 6.46 -23.55
CA GLU A 364 15.90 7.90 -23.31
C GLU A 364 15.25 8.29 -21.98
N GLN A 365 15.99 9.06 -21.17
CA GLN A 365 15.45 9.71 -19.97
C GLN A 365 14.70 10.99 -20.35
N GLN A 366 13.46 11.09 -19.89
CA GLN A 366 12.56 12.20 -20.20
C GLN A 366 12.05 12.86 -18.92
N ILE A 367 12.12 14.19 -18.88
CA ILE A 367 11.68 15.00 -17.75
C ILE A 367 10.56 15.94 -18.18
N LEU A 368 9.50 15.95 -17.38
CA LEU A 368 8.41 16.92 -17.44
C LEU A 368 8.45 17.80 -16.20
N VAL A 369 8.55 19.11 -16.40
CA VAL A 369 8.47 20.11 -15.33
C VAL A 369 7.10 20.79 -15.37
N SER A 370 6.45 20.90 -14.23
CA SER A 370 5.14 21.54 -14.09
C SER A 370 5.22 22.60 -12.99
N PHE A 371 5.31 23.86 -13.39
CA PHE A 371 5.09 24.99 -12.48
C PHE A 371 3.61 25.01 -12.06
N ILE A 372 3.34 25.34 -10.79
CA ILE A 372 2.00 25.34 -10.21
C ILE A 372 1.77 26.70 -9.57
N GLY A 373 0.62 27.31 -9.84
CA GLY A 373 0.30 28.61 -9.25
C GLY A 373 -1.05 29.17 -9.68
N PHE A 374 -1.28 30.44 -9.35
CA PHE A 374 -2.50 31.17 -9.73
C PHE A 374 -2.38 31.76 -11.15
N SER A 375 -3.46 32.40 -11.61
CA SER A 375 -3.52 33.03 -12.93
C SER A 375 -2.33 33.97 -13.19
N LEU A 376 -1.73 33.85 -14.36
CA LEU A 376 -0.60 34.65 -14.80
C LEU A 376 -1.08 35.89 -15.57
N ASN A 377 -0.47 37.04 -15.32
CA ASN A 377 -0.55 38.18 -16.24
C ASN A 377 0.51 38.04 -17.36
N GLU A 378 0.42 38.87 -18.39
CA GLU A 378 1.32 38.80 -19.55
C GLU A 378 2.81 38.97 -19.19
N LYS A 379 3.13 39.84 -18.23
CA LYS A 379 4.53 40.03 -17.77
C LYS A 379 5.07 38.78 -17.09
N ALA A 380 4.28 38.17 -16.19
CA ALA A 380 4.62 36.95 -15.49
C ALA A 380 4.77 35.76 -16.44
N LYS A 381 3.86 35.64 -17.42
CA LYS A 381 3.90 34.62 -18.46
C LYS A 381 5.19 34.73 -19.27
N LYS A 382 5.54 35.93 -19.76
CA LYS A 382 6.80 36.18 -20.49
C LYS A 382 8.04 35.81 -19.67
N ALA A 383 8.05 36.17 -18.38
CA ALA A 383 9.17 35.84 -17.48
C ALA A 383 9.32 34.32 -17.30
N LEU A 384 8.23 33.60 -17.01
CA LEU A 384 8.25 32.14 -16.86
C LEU A 384 8.59 31.42 -18.17
N THR A 385 8.13 31.91 -19.32
CA THR A 385 8.52 31.37 -20.63
C THR A 385 10.03 31.52 -20.84
N LYS A 386 10.63 32.67 -20.52
CA LYS A 386 12.08 32.87 -20.60
C LYS A 386 12.85 31.92 -19.69
N ILE A 387 12.40 31.75 -18.44
CA ILE A 387 12.98 30.78 -17.50
C ILE A 387 12.89 29.36 -18.07
N SER A 388 11.74 29.01 -18.64
CA SER A 388 11.49 27.69 -19.22
C SER A 388 12.40 27.41 -20.41
N HIS A 389 12.60 28.38 -21.31
CA HIS A 389 13.56 28.26 -22.41
C HIS A 389 15.00 28.09 -21.90
N ASN A 390 15.41 28.83 -20.87
CA ASN A 390 16.74 28.70 -20.27
C ASN A 390 16.97 27.31 -19.66
N LEU A 391 15.96 26.75 -18.99
CA LEU A 391 16.03 25.41 -18.41
C LEU A 391 16.08 24.32 -19.49
N GLY A 392 15.14 24.35 -20.44
CA GLY A 392 15.05 23.34 -21.50
C GLY A 392 16.24 23.34 -22.47
N SER A 393 16.82 24.50 -22.77
CA SER A 393 18.01 24.59 -23.62
C SER A 393 19.30 24.07 -22.94
N LYS A 394 19.39 24.14 -21.61
CA LYS A 394 20.55 23.66 -20.84
C LYS A 394 20.47 22.16 -20.53
N ASN A 395 19.28 21.56 -20.57
CA ASN A 395 19.07 20.16 -20.21
C ASN A 395 18.16 19.47 -21.23
N THR A 396 18.77 18.68 -22.12
CA THR A 396 18.10 17.96 -23.21
C THR A 396 17.16 16.85 -22.74
N SER A 397 17.26 16.42 -21.48
CA SER A 397 16.31 15.48 -20.87
C SER A 397 14.97 16.17 -20.56
N ILE A 398 14.92 17.50 -20.41
CA ILE A 398 13.66 18.23 -20.23
C ILE A 398 12.92 18.29 -21.56
N LYS A 399 11.89 17.46 -21.71
CA LYS A 399 11.06 17.41 -22.93
C LYS A 399 9.93 18.42 -22.90
N GLY A 400 9.54 18.85 -21.71
CA GLY A 400 8.38 19.70 -21.51
C GLY A 400 8.45 20.52 -20.23
N ILE A 401 8.02 21.77 -20.33
CA ILE A 401 7.77 22.64 -19.17
C ILE A 401 6.40 23.28 -19.34
N ILE A 402 5.54 23.06 -18.36
CA ILE A 402 4.18 23.60 -18.36
C ILE A 402 3.90 24.42 -17.10
N TYR A 403 2.83 25.20 -17.15
CA TYR A 403 2.26 25.91 -16.01
C TYR A 403 0.82 25.47 -15.78
N ASN A 404 0.55 24.95 -14.59
CA ASN A 404 -0.76 24.52 -14.13
C ASN A 404 -1.40 25.61 -13.28
N VAL A 405 -2.46 26.22 -13.81
CA VAL A 405 -3.24 27.25 -13.11
C VAL A 405 -4.21 26.59 -12.13
N GLU A 406 -4.08 26.90 -10.85
CA GLU A 406 -5.05 26.55 -9.82
C GLU A 406 -6.14 27.62 -9.75
N THR A 407 -7.36 27.25 -10.18
CA THR A 407 -8.51 28.15 -10.22
C THR A 407 -9.31 28.18 -8.91
N ASN A 408 -9.17 27.16 -8.05
CA ASN A 408 -9.80 27.12 -6.72
C ASN A 408 -9.11 26.12 -5.77
N LYS A 409 -9.24 26.29 -4.44
CA LYS A 409 -8.71 25.35 -3.42
C LYS A 409 -9.42 23.98 -3.42
N LEU A 410 -10.62 23.88 -4.02
CA LEU A 410 -11.52 22.72 -3.89
C LEU A 410 -11.92 22.04 -5.22
N LYS A 411 -11.54 22.57 -6.39
CA LYS A 411 -11.84 21.95 -7.70
C LYS A 411 -10.61 22.00 -8.60
N GLN A 412 -10.11 20.83 -8.98
CA GLN A 412 -8.93 20.65 -9.84
C GLN A 412 -9.28 20.76 -11.33
N ASN A 413 -9.94 21.84 -11.76
CA ASN A 413 -9.91 22.17 -13.19
C ASN A 413 -8.64 22.98 -13.42
N ARG A 414 -7.56 22.25 -13.75
CA ARG A 414 -6.24 22.83 -14.02
C ARG A 414 -6.16 23.21 -15.49
N ASN A 415 -6.13 24.50 -15.77
CA ASN A 415 -5.80 24.99 -17.10
C ASN A 415 -4.29 24.88 -17.27
N GLU A 416 -3.84 24.04 -18.21
CA GLU A 416 -2.44 23.82 -18.51
C GLU A 416 -1.97 24.79 -19.61
N VAL A 417 -0.83 25.45 -19.39
CA VAL A 417 -0.17 26.31 -20.40
C VAL A 417 1.21 25.76 -20.67
N THR A 418 1.49 25.35 -21.90
CA THR A 418 2.84 24.94 -22.30
C THR A 418 3.75 26.16 -22.38
N LEU A 419 4.86 26.13 -21.65
CA LEU A 419 5.88 27.19 -21.64
C LEU A 419 7.10 26.82 -22.48
N TYR A 420 7.40 25.53 -22.60
CA TYR A 420 8.49 25.00 -23.42
C TYR A 420 8.22 23.55 -23.83
N GLY A 421 8.56 23.19 -25.08
CA GLY A 421 8.54 21.82 -25.56
C GLY A 421 7.15 21.17 -25.56
N GLN A 422 7.07 19.94 -25.08
CA GLN A 422 5.87 19.11 -25.04
C GLN A 422 5.12 19.27 -23.70
N ASN A 423 3.85 18.84 -23.64
CA ASN A 423 3.06 18.82 -22.40
C ASN A 423 3.02 17.44 -21.71
N CYS A 424 3.72 16.45 -22.27
CA CYS A 424 3.78 15.09 -21.75
C CYS A 424 5.16 14.48 -21.98
N ILE A 425 5.41 13.36 -21.30
CA ILE A 425 6.54 12.45 -21.51
C ILE A 425 6.01 11.02 -21.65
N TYR A 426 6.88 10.08 -21.99
CA TYR A 426 6.50 8.69 -22.20
C TYR A 426 7.25 7.75 -21.26
N HIS A 427 6.62 6.61 -21.00
CA HIS A 427 7.21 5.49 -20.28
C HIS A 427 7.11 4.23 -21.13
N SER A 428 8.19 3.47 -21.29
CA SER A 428 8.12 2.18 -21.99
C SER A 428 8.35 1.02 -21.03
N PHE A 429 7.49 0.01 -21.09
CA PHE A 429 7.64 -1.23 -20.34
C PHE A 429 6.96 -2.39 -21.08
N GLY A 430 7.65 -3.54 -21.18
CA GLY A 430 7.06 -4.77 -21.74
C GLY A 430 6.54 -4.65 -23.18
N GLY A 431 7.14 -3.80 -24.01
CA GLY A 431 6.67 -3.52 -25.37
C GLY A 431 5.57 -2.46 -25.46
N TYR A 432 5.02 -2.03 -24.31
CA TYR A 432 4.01 -0.98 -24.22
C TYR A 432 4.63 0.38 -23.95
N THR A 433 4.01 1.42 -24.50
CA THR A 433 4.33 2.82 -24.23
C THR A 433 3.16 3.47 -23.49
N TYR A 434 3.44 4.30 -22.49
CA TYR A 434 2.44 5.00 -21.69
C TYR A 434 2.71 6.49 -21.74
N LYS A 435 1.71 7.28 -22.09
CA LYS A 435 1.77 8.73 -22.08
C LYS A 435 1.53 9.25 -20.67
N LEU A 436 2.43 10.09 -20.19
CA LEU A 436 2.41 10.69 -18.86
C LEU A 436 2.33 12.21 -18.97
N GLY A 437 1.16 12.78 -18.65
CA GLY A 437 0.98 14.22 -18.49
C GLY A 437 1.35 14.72 -17.10
N ALA A 438 1.21 16.03 -16.86
CA ALA A 438 1.53 16.62 -15.55
C ALA A 438 0.61 16.14 -14.43
N ASN A 439 -0.66 15.88 -14.73
CA ASN A 439 -1.63 15.42 -13.74
C ASN A 439 -1.75 13.88 -13.65
N THR A 440 -1.13 13.15 -14.57
CA THR A 440 -1.12 11.68 -14.57
C THR A 440 -0.43 11.12 -13.31
N PHE A 441 -1.13 10.29 -12.52
CA PHE A 441 -0.49 9.57 -11.43
C PHE A 441 0.38 8.44 -11.98
N PHE A 442 1.59 8.30 -11.44
CA PHE A 442 2.49 7.19 -11.72
C PHE A 442 3.31 6.90 -10.46
N GLN A 443 3.67 5.63 -10.25
CA GLN A 443 4.28 5.23 -8.99
C GLN A 443 5.68 5.85 -8.82
N PRO A 444 6.02 6.37 -7.62
CA PRO A 444 7.29 7.07 -7.40
C PRO A 444 8.54 6.20 -7.55
N ASN A 445 8.44 4.89 -7.31
CA ASN A 445 9.52 3.92 -7.49
C ASN A 445 9.23 3.09 -8.74
N GLN A 446 9.77 3.53 -9.88
CA GLN A 446 9.46 2.93 -11.17
C GLN A 446 9.89 1.46 -11.23
N HIS A 447 11.09 1.14 -10.76
CA HIS A 447 11.65 -0.21 -10.83
C HIS A 447 10.79 -1.23 -10.06
N LEU A 448 10.38 -0.90 -8.82
CA LEU A 448 9.53 -1.82 -8.07
C LEU A 448 8.08 -1.85 -8.57
N ASN A 449 7.59 -0.77 -9.19
CA ASN A 449 6.31 -0.80 -9.88
C ASN A 449 6.32 -1.74 -11.11
N GLU A 450 7.42 -1.78 -11.86
CA GLU A 450 7.64 -2.76 -12.93
C GLU A 450 7.70 -4.19 -12.37
N CYS A 451 8.33 -4.40 -11.21
CA CYS A 451 8.33 -5.68 -10.50
C CYS A 451 6.92 -6.14 -10.10
N ILE A 452 6.00 -5.23 -9.75
CA ILE A 452 4.59 -5.57 -9.48
C ILE A 452 3.94 -6.19 -10.72
N VAL A 453 4.21 -5.66 -11.93
CA VAL A 453 3.70 -6.29 -13.16
C VAL A 453 4.27 -7.69 -13.33
N GLN A 454 5.57 -7.88 -13.13
CA GLN A 454 6.21 -9.20 -13.19
C GLN A 454 5.61 -10.18 -12.17
N ILE A 455 5.32 -9.72 -10.95
CA ILE A 455 4.64 -10.50 -9.92
C ILE A 455 3.26 -10.95 -10.41
N ILE A 456 2.45 -10.03 -10.95
CA ILE A 456 1.11 -10.35 -11.47
C ILE A 456 1.21 -11.39 -12.58
N LEU A 457 2.11 -11.20 -13.57
CA LEU A 457 2.28 -12.15 -14.67
C LEU A 457 2.73 -13.53 -14.17
N LYS A 458 3.65 -13.58 -13.20
CA LYS A 458 4.10 -14.84 -12.57
C LYS A 458 2.96 -15.50 -11.77
N LEU A 459 2.12 -14.74 -11.06
CA LEU A 459 0.93 -15.27 -10.37
C LEU A 459 -0.08 -15.86 -11.38
N VAL A 460 -0.40 -15.14 -12.45
CA VAL A 460 -1.29 -15.60 -13.53
C VAL A 460 -0.79 -16.93 -14.10
N LYS A 461 0.51 -17.03 -14.41
CA LYS A 461 1.14 -18.26 -14.93
C LYS A 461 1.12 -19.39 -13.88
N SER A 462 1.50 -19.10 -12.64
CA SER A 462 1.65 -20.12 -11.58
C SER A 462 0.31 -20.75 -11.17
N TYR A 463 -0.75 -19.95 -11.16
CA TYR A 463 -2.10 -20.38 -10.82
C TYR A 463 -2.96 -20.71 -12.06
N LYS A 464 -2.37 -20.67 -13.26
CA LYS A 464 -3.01 -20.97 -14.54
C LYS A 464 -4.31 -20.17 -14.75
N ILE A 465 -4.27 -18.88 -14.44
CA ILE A 465 -5.42 -17.96 -14.46
C ILE A 465 -5.60 -17.36 -15.87
N ASN A 466 -5.49 -18.15 -16.94
CA ASN A 466 -5.61 -17.67 -18.31
C ASN A 466 -6.12 -18.78 -19.25
N ALA A 467 -7.39 -19.15 -19.09
CA ALA A 467 -8.09 -20.10 -19.95
C ALA A 467 -8.60 -19.48 -21.26
N LYS A 468 -9.06 -20.32 -22.20
CA LYS A 468 -9.72 -19.88 -23.44
C LYS A 468 -10.96 -19.03 -23.07
N GLN A 469 -11.07 -17.82 -23.63
CA GLN A 469 -12.12 -16.82 -23.30
C GLN A 469 -12.00 -16.13 -21.92
N SER A 470 -10.82 -16.16 -21.29
CA SER A 470 -10.61 -15.55 -19.97
C SER A 470 -10.83 -14.03 -19.94
N CYS A 471 -11.36 -13.55 -18.82
CA CYS A 471 -11.60 -12.12 -18.58
C CYS A 471 -10.93 -11.66 -17.27
N VAL A 472 -10.19 -10.56 -17.32
CA VAL A 472 -9.63 -9.90 -16.13
C VAL A 472 -10.26 -8.53 -15.93
N TYR A 473 -10.57 -8.21 -14.68
CA TYR A 473 -10.97 -6.87 -14.28
C TYR A 473 -9.80 -6.17 -13.58
N ASP A 474 -9.42 -5.00 -14.08
CA ASP A 474 -8.52 -4.08 -13.40
C ASP A 474 -9.34 -2.92 -12.82
N LEU A 475 -9.54 -2.97 -11.51
CA LEU A 475 -10.36 -2.01 -10.77
C LEU A 475 -9.45 -1.01 -10.05
N PHE A 476 -9.77 0.29 -10.18
CA PHE A 476 -8.84 1.38 -9.85
C PHE A 476 -7.62 1.37 -10.79
N CYS A 477 -7.87 1.11 -12.08
CA CYS A 477 -6.85 0.84 -13.09
C CYS A 477 -5.90 2.01 -13.42
N GLY A 478 -6.23 3.25 -13.02
CA GLY A 478 -5.45 4.43 -13.37
C GLY A 478 -5.30 4.57 -14.89
N ILE A 479 -4.05 4.69 -15.36
CA ILE A 479 -3.73 4.78 -16.79
C ILE A 479 -3.52 3.41 -17.47
N GLY A 480 -3.90 2.33 -16.79
CA GLY A 480 -3.79 0.93 -17.19
C GLY A 480 -2.36 0.40 -17.32
N PHE A 481 -1.49 0.79 -16.39
CA PHE A 481 -0.12 0.29 -16.34
C PHE A 481 -0.08 -1.25 -16.21
N TYR A 482 -0.98 -1.83 -15.42
CA TYR A 482 -1.12 -3.29 -15.28
C TYR A 482 -1.98 -3.90 -16.40
N SER A 483 -2.95 -3.14 -16.92
CA SER A 483 -3.96 -3.65 -17.84
C SER A 483 -3.40 -3.98 -19.22
N LEU A 484 -2.48 -3.16 -19.77
CA LEU A 484 -1.95 -3.40 -21.11
C LEU A 484 -1.12 -4.69 -21.20
N PRO A 485 -0.16 -4.98 -20.30
CA PRO A 485 0.56 -6.26 -20.34
C PRO A 485 -0.34 -7.49 -20.16
N LEU A 486 -1.45 -7.35 -19.43
CA LEU A 486 -2.43 -8.42 -19.29
C LEU A 486 -3.27 -8.65 -20.55
N SER A 487 -3.31 -7.68 -21.47
CA SER A 487 -4.05 -7.82 -22.73
C SER A 487 -3.48 -8.90 -23.64
N ASP A 488 -2.20 -9.27 -23.47
CA ASP A 488 -1.58 -10.39 -24.18
C ASP A 488 -2.02 -11.76 -23.63
N LEU A 489 -2.48 -11.82 -22.38
CA LEU A 489 -2.80 -13.07 -21.68
C LEU A 489 -4.30 -13.36 -21.58
N PHE A 490 -5.14 -12.34 -21.71
CA PHE A 490 -6.59 -12.44 -21.50
C PHE A 490 -7.37 -12.11 -22.76
N SER A 491 -8.49 -12.79 -22.97
CA SER A 491 -9.35 -12.51 -24.12
C SER A 491 -10.04 -11.15 -24.01
N GLN A 492 -10.29 -10.68 -22.78
CA GLN A 492 -10.81 -9.34 -22.49
C GLN A 492 -10.21 -8.79 -21.19
N VAL A 493 -9.93 -7.48 -21.19
CA VAL A 493 -9.47 -6.72 -20.03
C VAL A 493 -10.45 -5.58 -19.76
N ILE A 494 -11.12 -5.62 -18.61
CA ILE A 494 -12.12 -4.62 -18.21
C ILE A 494 -11.50 -3.67 -17.19
N CYS A 495 -11.34 -2.41 -17.56
CA CYS A 495 -10.68 -1.39 -16.77
C CYS A 495 -11.70 -0.41 -16.20
N VAL A 496 -11.69 -0.21 -14.88
CA VAL A 496 -12.62 0.71 -14.21
C VAL A 496 -11.87 1.69 -13.32
N ASP A 497 -12.14 2.99 -13.47
CA ASP A 497 -11.60 4.04 -12.61
C ASP A 497 -12.64 5.16 -12.45
N TYR A 498 -12.66 5.78 -11.26
CA TYR A 498 -13.59 6.88 -10.98
C TYR A 498 -13.10 8.22 -11.57
N SER A 499 -11.80 8.36 -11.82
CA SER A 499 -11.20 9.55 -12.42
C SER A 499 -11.35 9.52 -13.94
N ILE A 500 -12.04 10.52 -14.48
CA ILE A 500 -12.20 10.66 -15.93
C ILE A 500 -10.87 10.92 -16.64
N ASP A 501 -9.94 11.62 -15.99
CA ASP A 501 -8.62 11.91 -16.56
C ASP A 501 -7.76 10.65 -16.67
N ASN A 502 -7.89 9.72 -15.71
CA ASN A 502 -7.25 8.42 -15.76
C ASN A 502 -7.80 7.60 -16.93
N ILE A 503 -9.13 7.54 -17.09
CA ILE A 503 -9.79 6.80 -18.17
C ILE A 503 -9.42 7.36 -19.55
N LYS A 504 -9.42 8.70 -19.73
CA LYS A 504 -8.96 9.32 -20.98
C LYS A 504 -7.51 8.98 -21.28
N SER A 505 -6.63 9.04 -20.27
CA SER A 505 -5.22 8.67 -20.44
C SER A 505 -5.06 7.19 -20.80
N LEU A 506 -5.86 6.31 -20.19
CA LEU A 506 -5.89 4.88 -20.53
C LEU A 506 -6.38 4.66 -21.97
N GLU A 507 -7.46 5.29 -22.41
CA GLU A 507 -7.95 5.17 -23.79
C GLU A 507 -6.90 5.63 -24.81
N GLU A 508 -6.18 6.72 -24.54
CA GLU A 508 -5.05 7.15 -25.35
C GLU A 508 -3.93 6.10 -25.38
N ASN A 509 -3.58 5.52 -24.23
CA ASN A 509 -2.57 4.46 -24.14
C ASN A 509 -3.01 3.19 -24.89
N VAL A 510 -4.27 2.75 -24.76
CA VAL A 510 -4.83 1.60 -25.49
C VAL A 510 -4.71 1.82 -27.00
N LYS A 511 -5.11 3.01 -27.48
CA LYS A 511 -5.02 3.37 -28.89
C LYS A 511 -3.56 3.42 -29.37
N MET A 512 -2.66 4.03 -28.59
CA MET A 512 -1.25 4.18 -28.94
C MET A 512 -0.53 2.83 -29.05
N ASN A 513 -0.94 1.84 -28.27
CA ASN A 513 -0.36 0.49 -28.30
C ASN A 513 -1.12 -0.49 -29.20
N ASN A 514 -2.10 -0.03 -29.98
CA ASN A 514 -2.94 -0.86 -30.86
C ASN A 514 -3.62 -2.05 -30.14
N VAL A 515 -3.95 -1.89 -28.87
CA VAL A 515 -4.62 -2.94 -28.06
C VAL A 515 -6.13 -2.92 -28.34
N LYS A 516 -6.71 -4.07 -28.67
CA LYS A 516 -8.12 -4.18 -29.13
C LYS A 516 -9.09 -4.73 -28.09
N ASN A 517 -8.58 -5.50 -27.13
CA ASN A 517 -9.34 -6.27 -26.14
C ASN A 517 -9.40 -5.60 -24.75
N VAL A 518 -8.98 -4.33 -24.62
CA VAL A 518 -9.14 -3.52 -23.41
C VAL A 518 -10.39 -2.65 -23.53
N LYS A 519 -11.23 -2.63 -22.49
CA LYS A 519 -12.44 -1.80 -22.40
C LYS A 519 -12.38 -0.92 -21.15
N CYS A 520 -12.62 0.37 -21.34
CA CYS A 520 -12.47 1.38 -20.29
C CYS A 520 -13.83 1.88 -19.82
N PHE A 521 -14.02 2.00 -18.50
CA PHE A 521 -15.26 2.48 -17.90
C PHE A 521 -14.97 3.52 -16.81
N ASN A 522 -15.55 4.71 -16.96
CA ASN A 522 -15.54 5.73 -15.91
C ASN A 522 -16.70 5.49 -14.94
N LEU A 523 -16.42 4.78 -13.85
CA LEU A 523 -17.42 4.42 -12.84
C LEU A 523 -16.86 4.60 -11.43
N ASN A 524 -17.70 5.05 -10.50
CA ASN A 524 -17.30 5.19 -9.12
C ASN A 524 -17.56 3.87 -8.36
N LEU A 525 -16.49 3.10 -8.13
CA LEU A 525 -16.56 1.81 -7.43
C LEU A 525 -16.96 1.91 -5.94
N PHE A 526 -16.98 3.11 -5.35
CA PHE A 526 -17.55 3.36 -4.02
C PHE A 526 -19.06 3.62 -4.07
N ASN A 527 -19.64 3.80 -5.26
CA ASN A 527 -21.04 4.11 -5.45
C ASN A 527 -21.84 2.86 -5.85
N LEU A 528 -22.89 2.54 -5.08
CA LEU A 528 -23.69 1.35 -5.32
C LEU A 528 -24.40 1.33 -6.70
N HIS A 529 -24.80 2.47 -7.23
CA HIS A 529 -25.43 2.54 -8.55
C HIS A 529 -24.45 2.13 -9.66
N SER A 530 -23.17 2.56 -9.57
CA SER A 530 -22.12 2.13 -10.50
C SER A 530 -21.90 0.61 -10.46
N LEU A 531 -21.89 0.01 -9.26
CA LEU A 531 -21.77 -1.44 -9.10
C LEU A 531 -22.97 -2.20 -9.70
N ARG A 532 -24.18 -1.65 -9.57
CA ARG A 532 -25.40 -2.19 -10.20
C ARG A 532 -25.35 -2.13 -11.72
N GLN A 533 -24.75 -1.09 -12.32
CA GLN A 533 -24.57 -1.02 -13.76
C GLN A 533 -23.68 -2.15 -14.27
N ILE A 534 -22.54 -2.40 -13.61
CA ILE A 534 -21.67 -3.54 -13.96
C ILE A 534 -22.44 -4.86 -13.85
N ASN A 535 -23.25 -5.03 -12.78
CA ASN A 535 -24.07 -6.23 -12.62
C ASN A 535 -25.08 -6.44 -13.76
N LEU A 536 -25.69 -5.38 -14.29
CA LEU A 536 -26.62 -5.46 -15.42
C LEU A 536 -25.92 -5.95 -16.69
N HIS A 537 -24.70 -5.47 -16.97
CA HIS A 537 -23.91 -5.95 -18.10
C HIS A 537 -23.53 -7.43 -17.96
N ILE A 538 -23.08 -7.85 -16.77
CA ILE A 538 -22.76 -9.26 -16.49
C ILE A 538 -24.02 -10.13 -16.66
N ARG A 539 -25.17 -9.68 -16.16
CA ARG A 539 -26.44 -10.38 -16.33
C ARG A 539 -26.81 -10.55 -17.81
N ARG A 540 -26.66 -9.50 -18.62
CA ARG A 540 -26.92 -9.57 -20.08
C ARG A 540 -25.96 -10.54 -20.76
N TYR A 541 -24.67 -10.51 -20.39
CA TYR A 541 -23.68 -11.47 -20.88
C TYR A 541 -24.09 -12.92 -20.60
N ILE A 542 -24.48 -13.24 -19.37
CA ILE A 542 -24.94 -14.58 -18.99
C ILE A 542 -26.19 -14.98 -19.81
N VAL A 543 -27.16 -14.08 -19.94
CA VAL A 543 -28.38 -14.35 -20.73
C VAL A 543 -28.05 -14.64 -22.20
N ASN A 544 -27.11 -13.90 -22.79
CA ASN A 544 -26.70 -14.11 -24.18
C ASN A 544 -25.98 -15.46 -24.34
N LEU A 545 -25.06 -15.80 -23.43
CA LEU A 545 -24.37 -17.10 -23.45
C LEU A 545 -25.36 -18.27 -23.40
N VAL A 546 -26.38 -18.18 -22.55
CA VAL A 546 -27.39 -19.24 -22.43
C VAL A 546 -28.20 -19.36 -23.72
N LYS A 547 -28.62 -18.23 -24.31
CA LYS A 547 -29.35 -18.23 -25.58
C LYS A 547 -28.53 -18.79 -26.74
N GLU A 548 -27.23 -18.53 -26.76
CA GLU A 548 -26.30 -18.96 -27.80
C GLU A 548 -25.85 -20.43 -27.65
N LYS A 549 -26.31 -21.14 -26.61
CA LYS A 549 -25.97 -22.55 -26.35
C LYS A 549 -24.44 -22.79 -26.27
N ASN A 550 -23.70 -21.83 -25.69
CA ASN A 550 -22.25 -21.99 -25.50
C ASN A 550 -21.96 -22.88 -24.27
N TYR A 551 -21.97 -24.20 -24.49
CA TYR A 551 -22.02 -25.24 -23.45
C TYR A 551 -20.78 -25.28 -22.52
N ASP A 552 -19.60 -24.82 -22.97
CA ASP A 552 -18.38 -24.84 -22.15
C ASP A 552 -18.45 -23.87 -20.95
N VAL A 553 -19.20 -22.76 -21.09
CA VAL A 553 -19.31 -21.73 -20.05
C VAL A 553 -20.37 -22.09 -18.99
N TYR A 554 -21.31 -22.98 -19.31
CA TYR A 554 -22.39 -23.37 -18.40
C TYR A 554 -21.90 -24.09 -17.15
N TYR A 555 -20.91 -24.98 -17.29
CA TYR A 555 -20.36 -25.71 -16.15
C TYR A 555 -19.68 -24.75 -15.16
N LEU A 556 -18.90 -23.81 -15.66
CA LEU A 556 -18.26 -22.75 -14.87
C LEU A 556 -19.29 -21.83 -14.19
N LEU A 557 -20.37 -21.49 -14.90
CA LEU A 557 -21.47 -20.69 -14.38
C LEU A 557 -22.25 -21.45 -13.28
N LYS A 558 -22.49 -22.75 -13.47
CA LYS A 558 -23.14 -23.65 -12.51
C LYS A 558 -22.31 -23.75 -11.23
N GLU A 559 -21.01 -23.98 -11.32
CA GLU A 559 -20.10 -23.97 -10.15
C GLU A 559 -20.14 -22.61 -9.43
N LYS A 560 -20.01 -21.49 -10.17
CA LYS A 560 -20.10 -20.14 -9.59
C LYS A 560 -21.43 -19.91 -8.86
N LEU A 561 -22.56 -20.30 -9.44
CA LEU A 561 -23.90 -20.16 -8.85
C LEU A 561 -24.12 -21.06 -7.62
N HIS A 562 -23.62 -22.30 -7.63
CA HIS A 562 -23.70 -23.18 -6.46
C HIS A 562 -22.83 -22.71 -5.29
N SER A 563 -21.71 -22.05 -5.58
CA SER A 563 -20.77 -21.50 -4.59
C SER A 563 -21.24 -20.20 -3.92
N THR A 564 -22.38 -19.66 -4.34
CA THR A 564 -22.92 -18.37 -3.87
C THR A 564 -23.57 -18.45 -2.48
N TYR A 565 -23.50 -19.59 -1.80
CA TYR A 565 -24.16 -19.81 -0.52
C TYR A 565 -23.14 -20.02 0.62
N VAL A 566 -22.96 -18.96 1.42
CA VAL A 566 -22.86 -18.91 2.91
C VAL A 566 -21.55 -18.44 3.61
N SER A 567 -21.74 -17.65 4.70
CA SER A 567 -20.99 -17.71 5.97
C SER A 567 -21.82 -17.17 7.17
N ALA A 568 -21.62 -17.70 8.38
CA ALA A 568 -22.09 -17.19 9.69
C ALA A 568 -20.99 -16.36 10.40
N ASP A 569 -21.33 -15.57 11.43
CA ASP A 569 -20.36 -14.77 12.20
C ASP A 569 -19.83 -15.47 13.47
N SER A 570 -18.96 -14.78 14.22
CA SER A 570 -18.22 -15.29 15.38
C SER A 570 -19.08 -15.63 16.61
N GLU A 571 -20.37 -15.32 16.60
CA GLU A 571 -21.32 -15.64 17.67
C GLU A 571 -22.37 -16.68 17.21
N GLY A 572 -22.22 -17.23 16.00
CA GLY A 572 -23.16 -18.19 15.43
C GLY A 572 -24.47 -17.56 14.93
N ALA A 573 -24.55 -16.23 14.83
CA ALA A 573 -25.71 -15.54 14.27
C ALA A 573 -25.62 -15.47 12.74
N LEU A 574 -26.73 -15.80 12.07
CA LEU A 574 -26.86 -15.72 10.62
C LEU A 574 -26.97 -14.26 10.18
N VAL A 575 -25.98 -13.78 9.41
CA VAL A 575 -26.15 -12.56 8.62
C VAL A 575 -26.83 -12.96 7.31
N GLU A 576 -27.95 -12.31 6.97
CA GLU A 576 -28.64 -12.45 5.70
C GLU A 576 -27.63 -12.53 4.52
N ASN A 577 -27.49 -13.73 3.92
CA ASN A 577 -26.90 -13.94 2.59
C ASN A 577 -27.82 -13.40 1.50
N VAL A 578 -28.41 -12.22 1.71
CA VAL A 578 -29.01 -11.53 0.60
C VAL A 578 -27.84 -11.12 -0.28
N GLN A 579 -27.80 -11.71 -1.47
CA GLN A 579 -27.05 -11.27 -2.62
C GLN A 579 -27.48 -9.84 -3.03
N VAL A 580 -27.46 -8.87 -2.09
CA VAL A 580 -28.03 -7.52 -2.26
C VAL A 580 -27.38 -6.84 -3.47
N HIS A 581 -26.17 -7.26 -3.85
CA HIS A 581 -25.36 -6.67 -4.89
C HIS A 581 -24.67 -7.71 -5.82
N SER A 582 -25.24 -8.89 -6.03
CA SER A 582 -24.70 -9.85 -7.02
C SER A 582 -25.36 -9.67 -8.41
N PRO A 583 -24.63 -9.90 -9.53
CA PRO A 583 -25.25 -10.02 -10.85
C PRO A 583 -26.19 -11.24 -10.97
N TYR A 584 -26.04 -12.25 -10.11
CA TYR A 584 -26.77 -13.51 -10.21
C TYR A 584 -28.19 -13.45 -9.60
N SER A 585 -28.39 -12.62 -8.57
CA SER A 585 -29.63 -12.57 -7.78
C SER A 585 -30.88 -12.16 -8.55
N SER A 586 -30.71 -11.59 -9.73
CA SER A 586 -31.80 -11.12 -10.60
C SER A 586 -31.85 -11.81 -11.97
N LEU A 587 -31.11 -12.91 -12.16
CA LEU A 587 -31.16 -13.68 -13.41
C LEU A 587 -32.59 -14.20 -13.69
N PRO A 588 -33.05 -14.21 -14.96
CA PRO A 588 -34.35 -14.80 -15.31
C PRO A 588 -34.48 -16.27 -14.90
N SER A 589 -35.67 -16.72 -14.51
CA SER A 589 -35.95 -18.09 -14.05
C SER A 589 -35.56 -19.17 -15.05
N PHE A 590 -35.69 -18.92 -16.36
CA PHE A 590 -35.31 -19.88 -17.40
C PHE A 590 -33.81 -20.21 -17.40
N ILE A 591 -32.94 -19.28 -16.94
CA ILE A 591 -31.50 -19.53 -16.80
C ILE A 591 -31.27 -20.64 -15.78
N TYR A 592 -31.95 -20.55 -14.63
CA TYR A 592 -31.89 -21.55 -13.56
C TYR A 592 -32.48 -22.89 -13.99
N ALA A 593 -33.58 -22.87 -14.75
CA ALA A 593 -34.18 -24.10 -15.30
C ALA A 593 -33.19 -24.84 -16.23
N HIS A 594 -32.56 -24.14 -17.18
CA HIS A 594 -31.58 -24.74 -18.09
C HIS A 594 -30.33 -25.28 -17.39
N LEU A 595 -29.91 -24.65 -16.27
CA LEU A 595 -28.79 -25.14 -15.47
C LEU A 595 -29.12 -26.40 -14.66
N ASN A 596 -30.39 -26.56 -14.25
CA ASN A 596 -30.88 -27.68 -13.44
C ASN A 596 -31.26 -28.92 -14.28
N GLU A 597 -31.75 -28.73 -15.51
CA GLU A 597 -32.10 -29.83 -16.42
C GLU A 597 -30.87 -30.61 -16.95
N TRP A 598 -29.65 -30.11 -16.68
CA TRP A 598 -28.43 -30.72 -17.21
C TRP A 598 -27.76 -31.68 -16.20
N PRO A 599 -27.60 -32.98 -16.55
CA PRO A 599 -26.99 -33.95 -15.65
C PRO A 599 -25.51 -33.64 -15.41
N SER A 600 -25.11 -33.71 -14.14
CA SER A 600 -23.71 -33.87 -13.75
C SER A 600 -23.15 -35.08 -14.49
N LYS A 601 -22.07 -34.92 -15.25
CA LYS A 601 -21.36 -36.06 -15.84
C LYS A 601 -20.92 -36.99 -14.72
N GLU A 602 -21.59 -38.12 -14.58
CA GLU A 602 -20.97 -39.42 -14.33
C GLU A 602 -21.94 -40.55 -14.72
N ALA A 603 -21.38 -41.63 -15.24
CA ALA A 603 -22.00 -42.88 -15.72
C ALA A 603 -22.60 -42.90 -17.14
N ASN A 604 -21.73 -42.91 -18.15
CA ASN A 604 -21.63 -44.08 -19.05
C ASN A 604 -20.23 -44.15 -19.66
N GLY A 605 -19.63 -45.34 -19.54
CA GLY A 605 -18.19 -45.59 -19.69
C GLY A 605 -17.63 -45.44 -21.10
N ASN A 606 -16.29 -45.46 -21.12
CA ASN A 606 -15.38 -45.40 -22.27
C ASN A 606 -15.15 -44.01 -22.87
N VAL A 607 -14.40 -43.15 -22.15
CA VAL A 607 -13.06 -42.65 -22.55
C VAL A 607 -12.39 -42.07 -21.30
N CYS A 608 -11.81 -42.93 -20.46
CA CYS A 608 -10.85 -42.52 -19.42
C CYS A 608 -9.86 -43.65 -19.19
N ASN A 609 -8.87 -43.73 -20.07
CA ASN A 609 -7.58 -44.37 -19.81
C ASN A 609 -6.57 -43.93 -20.88
N SER A 610 -6.29 -42.63 -20.96
CA SER A 610 -5.10 -42.07 -21.64
C SER A 610 -4.94 -40.58 -21.37
N PHE A 611 -4.78 -40.17 -20.12
CA PHE A 611 -4.02 -38.96 -19.78
C PHE A 611 -3.03 -39.27 -18.66
N SER A 612 -2.30 -40.36 -18.87
CA SER A 612 -0.92 -40.49 -18.42
C SER A 612 -0.14 -41.05 -19.62
N LYS A 613 1.01 -40.42 -19.91
CA LYS A 613 1.92 -40.59 -21.05
C LYS A 613 1.76 -39.54 -22.16
N ASN A 614 2.75 -38.65 -22.14
CA ASN A 614 3.42 -37.98 -23.26
C ASN A 614 2.56 -37.63 -24.46
N ASP A 615 2.18 -36.36 -24.54
CA ASP A 615 2.39 -35.61 -25.78
C ASP A 615 3.06 -34.28 -25.46
N HIS A 616 4.35 -34.27 -25.74
CA HIS A 616 5.18 -33.08 -25.84
C HIS A 616 4.78 -32.33 -27.11
N THR A 617 4.12 -31.20 -26.97
CA THR A 617 4.33 -30.08 -27.89
C THR A 617 4.65 -28.86 -27.06
N TYR A 618 5.95 -28.74 -26.79
CA TYR A 618 6.61 -27.53 -26.32
C TYR A 618 6.15 -26.34 -27.18
N TYR A 619 5.72 -25.25 -26.52
CA TYR A 619 5.88 -23.93 -27.11
C TYR A 619 7.36 -23.61 -26.97
N ASP A 620 8.04 -23.59 -28.10
CA ASP A 620 9.47 -23.47 -28.23
C ASP A 620 9.96 -22.10 -27.73
N ASP A 621 11.06 -22.14 -26.98
CA ASP A 621 11.78 -21.01 -26.41
C ASP A 621 12.56 -20.27 -27.51
N HIS A 622 11.91 -19.56 -28.43
CA HIS A 622 12.59 -18.61 -29.31
C HIS A 622 11.65 -17.48 -29.80
N VAL A 623 11.35 -16.52 -28.91
CA VAL A 623 10.91 -15.17 -29.32
C VAL A 623 11.80 -14.14 -28.63
N LEU A 624 13.09 -14.22 -28.95
CA LEU A 624 14.10 -13.20 -28.74
C LEU A 624 15.18 -13.41 -29.82
N GLN A 625 14.83 -13.22 -31.09
CA GLN A 625 15.75 -12.82 -32.17
C GLN A 625 15.01 -12.69 -33.52
N ASN A 626 15.46 -11.69 -34.29
CA ASN A 626 15.17 -11.41 -35.70
C ASN A 626 13.96 -10.53 -36.02
N ALA A 627 14.17 -9.24 -35.78
CA ALA A 627 13.92 -8.24 -36.81
C ALA A 627 14.85 -8.52 -38.00
N GLN A 628 14.31 -8.85 -39.16
CA GLN A 628 14.81 -8.61 -40.52
C GLN A 628 14.04 -9.50 -41.48
N ASP A 629 13.03 -8.92 -42.15
CA ASP A 629 12.97 -8.87 -43.62
C ASP A 629 11.58 -8.42 -44.04
N GLY A 630 11.55 -7.20 -44.58
CA GLY A 630 10.37 -6.62 -45.18
C GLY A 630 10.04 -7.32 -46.50
N LYS A 631 8.81 -7.81 -46.61
CA LYS A 631 8.03 -7.88 -47.86
C LYS A 631 6.59 -8.29 -47.54
N PHE A 632 5.69 -7.31 -47.64
CA PHE A 632 4.25 -7.52 -47.67
C PHE A 632 3.82 -8.04 -49.05
N PRO A 633 2.94 -9.04 -49.16
CA PRO A 633 2.16 -9.23 -50.38
C PRO A 633 0.91 -8.35 -50.31
N THR A 634 0.86 -7.37 -51.21
CA THR A 634 -0.34 -6.65 -51.64
C THR A 634 -1.30 -7.63 -52.31
N VAL A 635 -2.56 -7.70 -51.85
CA VAL A 635 -3.66 -8.25 -52.66
C VAL A 635 -4.86 -7.33 -52.56
N ASP A 636 -5.34 -7.00 -53.75
CA ASP A 636 -6.30 -5.98 -54.12
C ASP A 636 -7.68 -6.12 -53.47
N SER A 637 -8.25 -4.93 -53.25
CA SER A 637 -9.67 -4.67 -53.08
C SER A 637 -10.49 -5.22 -54.25
N ASN A 638 -11.50 -6.03 -53.94
CA ASN A 638 -12.89 -5.87 -54.41
C ASN A 638 -13.62 -7.22 -54.36
N LYS A 639 -14.46 -7.39 -53.34
CA LYS A 639 -15.82 -7.93 -53.49
C LYS A 639 -16.61 -7.69 -52.20
N VAL A 640 -17.65 -6.89 -52.37
CA VAL A 640 -18.66 -6.55 -51.38
C VAL A 640 -19.58 -7.75 -51.27
N ASP A 641 -19.61 -8.41 -50.12
CA ASP A 641 -20.72 -9.27 -49.71
C ASP A 641 -21.38 -8.61 -48.49
N GLU A 642 -22.54 -8.01 -48.75
CA GLU A 642 -23.46 -7.48 -47.75
C GLU A 642 -23.99 -8.61 -46.88
N VAL A 643 -23.42 -8.79 -45.68
CA VAL A 643 -24.07 -9.52 -44.59
C VAL A 643 -24.24 -8.55 -43.44
N SER A 644 -25.50 -8.19 -43.20
CA SER A 644 -26.01 -7.35 -42.12
C SER A 644 -25.49 -7.81 -40.75
N HIS A 645 -24.35 -7.25 -40.34
CA HIS A 645 -23.89 -7.35 -38.96
C HIS A 645 -24.75 -6.41 -38.12
N SER A 646 -25.82 -6.94 -37.52
CA SER A 646 -26.41 -6.30 -36.34
C SER A 646 -25.29 -6.17 -35.31
N SER A 647 -24.84 -4.95 -35.05
CA SER A 647 -23.82 -4.64 -34.05
C SER A 647 -24.35 -5.13 -32.68
N ARG A 648 -23.95 -6.33 -32.26
CA ARG A 648 -24.31 -6.86 -30.94
C ARG A 648 -23.77 -5.88 -29.89
N GLU A 649 -24.66 -5.31 -29.09
CA GLU A 649 -24.32 -4.40 -27.99
C GLU A 649 -23.29 -5.07 -27.07
N PHE A 650 -22.19 -4.36 -26.75
CA PHE A 650 -21.14 -4.89 -25.88
C PHE A 650 -21.68 -5.18 -24.48
N VAL A 651 -21.30 -6.33 -23.93
CA VAL A 651 -21.63 -6.76 -22.56
C VAL A 651 -20.37 -7.19 -21.82
N ILE A 652 -20.32 -6.91 -20.52
CA ILE A 652 -19.14 -7.18 -19.68
C ILE A 652 -19.15 -8.68 -19.27
N PRO A 653 -18.12 -9.48 -19.62
CA PRO A 653 -18.03 -10.88 -19.23
C PRO A 653 -17.80 -11.09 -17.74
N VAL A 654 -18.16 -12.25 -17.20
CA VAL A 654 -17.81 -12.61 -15.81
C VAL A 654 -16.27 -12.72 -15.68
N PRO A 655 -15.64 -12.15 -14.64
CA PRO A 655 -14.19 -12.20 -14.49
C PRO A 655 -13.70 -13.55 -13.94
N ASP A 656 -12.48 -13.93 -14.36
CA ASP A 656 -11.68 -15.04 -13.81
C ASP A 656 -10.62 -14.53 -12.82
N LEU A 657 -10.18 -13.29 -13.03
CA LEU A 657 -9.29 -12.56 -12.15
C LEU A 657 -9.82 -11.14 -11.92
N VAL A 658 -9.78 -10.69 -10.67
CA VAL A 658 -9.95 -9.28 -10.33
C VAL A 658 -8.66 -8.74 -9.72
N ILE A 659 -8.14 -7.66 -10.27
CA ILE A 659 -7.04 -6.88 -9.69
C ILE A 659 -7.64 -5.64 -9.06
N ILE A 660 -7.25 -5.34 -7.82
CA ILE A 660 -7.63 -4.11 -7.12
C ILE A 660 -6.39 -3.38 -6.61
N ASN A 661 -6.30 -2.08 -6.90
CA ASN A 661 -5.29 -1.17 -6.35
C ASN A 661 -5.95 0.08 -5.75
N PRO A 662 -6.69 -0.04 -4.64
CA PRO A 662 -7.51 1.03 -4.10
C PRO A 662 -6.66 2.18 -3.49
N PRO A 663 -7.27 3.35 -3.24
CA PRO A 663 -6.62 4.42 -2.50
C PRO A 663 -6.26 4.00 -1.06
N ARG A 664 -5.42 4.78 -0.36
CA ARG A 664 -4.92 4.47 1.01
C ARG A 664 -6.00 4.09 2.04
N LYS A 665 -7.24 4.58 1.89
CA LYS A 665 -8.38 4.21 2.76
C LYS A 665 -8.82 2.74 2.62
N GLY A 666 -8.39 2.05 1.57
CA GLY A 666 -8.81 0.71 1.18
C GLY A 666 -10.18 0.71 0.50
N CYS A 667 -10.78 -0.47 0.46
CA CYS A 667 -12.09 -0.74 -0.09
C CYS A 667 -13.19 -0.51 0.96
N GLU A 668 -14.36 -0.04 0.54
CA GLU A 668 -15.54 0.06 1.41
C GLU A 668 -16.24 -1.30 1.55
N LYS A 669 -16.95 -1.52 2.68
CA LYS A 669 -17.65 -2.79 2.95
C LYS A 669 -18.60 -3.19 1.81
N VAL A 670 -19.34 -2.23 1.25
CA VAL A 670 -20.28 -2.45 0.13
C VAL A 670 -19.55 -2.97 -1.10
N PHE A 671 -18.42 -2.38 -1.47
CA PHE A 671 -17.60 -2.83 -2.60
C PHE A 671 -17.06 -4.25 -2.39
N ARG A 672 -16.60 -4.59 -1.18
CA ARG A 672 -16.11 -5.96 -0.89
C ARG A 672 -17.21 -7.01 -0.95
N ARG A 673 -18.44 -6.67 -0.50
CA ARG A 673 -19.61 -7.54 -0.68
C ARG A 673 -19.96 -7.72 -2.15
N TRP A 674 -19.84 -6.66 -2.95
CA TRP A 674 -20.02 -6.74 -4.40
C TRP A 674 -18.94 -7.62 -5.06
N LEU A 675 -17.66 -7.47 -4.70
CA LEU A 675 -16.58 -8.35 -5.16
C LEU A 675 -16.87 -9.83 -4.87
N ARG A 676 -17.34 -10.13 -3.65
CA ARG A 676 -17.83 -11.48 -3.31
C ARG A 676 -18.99 -11.90 -4.21
N GLY A 677 -19.93 -11.00 -4.48
CA GLY A 677 -21.08 -11.23 -5.35
C GLY A 677 -20.73 -11.55 -6.79
N LEU A 678 -19.56 -11.15 -7.30
CA LEU A 678 -19.04 -11.54 -8.61
C LEU A 678 -18.70 -13.03 -8.71
N CYS A 679 -18.42 -13.68 -7.58
CA CYS A 679 -17.91 -15.06 -7.51
C CYS A 679 -16.67 -15.27 -8.39
N CYS A 680 -15.76 -14.28 -8.37
CA CYS A 680 -14.47 -14.41 -9.03
C CYS A 680 -13.57 -15.34 -8.22
N ARG A 681 -12.87 -16.26 -8.90
CA ARG A 681 -12.02 -17.23 -8.21
C ARG A 681 -10.81 -16.57 -7.57
N TYR A 682 -10.17 -15.62 -8.26
CA TYR A 682 -8.94 -15.00 -7.78
C TYR A 682 -9.06 -13.49 -7.67
N ILE A 683 -8.54 -12.95 -6.57
CA ILE A 683 -8.35 -11.51 -6.38
C ILE A 683 -6.87 -11.25 -6.13
N ILE A 684 -6.26 -10.36 -6.92
CA ILE A 684 -4.96 -9.78 -6.60
C ILE A 684 -5.21 -8.40 -5.98
N TYR A 685 -4.92 -8.28 -4.69
CA TYR A 685 -5.04 -7.02 -3.95
C TYR A 685 -3.65 -6.38 -3.82
N ILE A 686 -3.45 -5.24 -4.49
CA ILE A 686 -2.25 -4.41 -4.40
C ILE A 686 -2.54 -3.21 -3.47
N SER A 687 -1.66 -2.93 -2.51
CA SER A 687 -1.85 -1.79 -1.60
C SER A 687 -0.53 -1.22 -1.09
N CYS A 688 -0.46 0.12 -1.00
CA CYS A 688 0.60 0.85 -0.29
C CYS A 688 0.27 1.10 1.20
N ASN A 689 -0.84 0.56 1.70
CA ASN A 689 -1.25 0.63 3.09
C ASN A 689 -1.67 -0.76 3.57
N ALA A 690 -0.74 -1.47 4.22
CA ALA A 690 -0.96 -2.80 4.75
C ALA A 690 -2.10 -2.84 5.79
N ASN A 691 -2.25 -1.80 6.62
CA ASN A 691 -3.31 -1.78 7.64
C ASN A 691 -4.72 -1.83 7.04
N SER A 692 -5.00 -1.00 6.03
CA SER A 692 -6.31 -1.01 5.38
C SER A 692 -6.51 -2.25 4.51
N GLN A 693 -5.46 -2.74 3.85
CA GLN A 693 -5.50 -3.98 3.09
C GLN A 693 -5.84 -5.18 3.98
N PHE A 694 -5.14 -5.39 5.09
CA PHE A 694 -5.38 -6.54 5.97
C PHE A 694 -6.76 -6.50 6.65
N ARG A 695 -7.25 -5.30 7.00
CA ARG A 695 -8.66 -5.10 7.41
C ARG A 695 -9.64 -5.57 6.33
N ASP A 696 -9.36 -5.26 5.08
CA ASP A 696 -10.22 -5.61 3.95
C ASP A 696 -10.13 -7.10 3.61
N ILE A 697 -8.93 -7.67 3.63
CA ILE A 697 -8.65 -9.10 3.47
C ILE A 697 -9.41 -9.88 4.54
N ASN A 698 -9.35 -9.49 5.82
CA ASN A 698 -10.09 -10.15 6.89
C ASN A 698 -11.61 -10.18 6.64
N HIS A 699 -12.15 -9.13 6.04
CA HIS A 699 -13.56 -9.14 5.65
C HIS A 699 -13.81 -10.03 4.42
N LEU A 700 -12.88 -10.10 3.45
CA LEU A 700 -12.98 -11.00 2.30
C LEU A 700 -12.84 -12.47 2.72
N THR A 701 -12.00 -12.79 3.70
CA THR A 701 -11.85 -14.15 4.23
C THR A 701 -13.10 -14.60 4.96
N ASN A 702 -13.74 -13.71 5.73
CA ASN A 702 -15.06 -13.96 6.29
C ASN A 702 -16.13 -14.17 5.21
N LEU A 703 -15.95 -13.61 4.01
CA LEU A 703 -16.83 -13.81 2.86
C LEU A 703 -16.48 -15.06 2.02
N GLY A 704 -15.54 -15.89 2.47
CA GLY A 704 -15.19 -17.17 1.83
C GLY A 704 -13.93 -17.16 0.95
N TYR A 705 -13.15 -16.07 0.94
CA TYR A 705 -11.82 -16.09 0.33
C TYR A 705 -10.77 -16.67 1.29
N MET A 706 -9.67 -17.15 0.73
CA MET A 706 -8.48 -17.57 1.46
C MET A 706 -7.28 -16.79 0.94
N VAL A 707 -6.38 -16.38 1.82
CA VAL A 707 -5.12 -15.77 1.41
C VAL A 707 -4.18 -16.88 0.98
N LYS A 708 -3.67 -16.80 -0.25
CA LYS A 708 -2.72 -17.77 -0.80
C LYS A 708 -1.29 -17.29 -0.72
N GLU A 709 -1.05 -16.04 -1.12
CA GLU A 709 0.29 -15.45 -1.17
C GLU A 709 0.28 -14.01 -0.69
N ILE A 710 1.35 -13.60 0.00
CA ILE A 710 1.63 -12.25 0.48
C ILE A 710 3.05 -11.88 0.04
N ILE A 711 3.15 -10.90 -0.86
CA ILE A 711 4.39 -10.49 -1.51
C ILE A 711 4.66 -9.02 -1.19
N PRO A 712 5.54 -8.71 -0.22
CA PRO A 712 5.87 -7.34 0.14
C PRO A 712 6.97 -6.73 -0.74
N LEU A 713 6.86 -5.42 -0.99
CA LEU A 713 7.83 -4.63 -1.75
C LEU A 713 8.14 -3.34 -1.01
N ASP A 714 9.43 -3.04 -0.82
CA ASP A 714 9.88 -1.77 -0.25
C ASP A 714 9.89 -0.65 -1.31
N THR A 715 8.71 -0.22 -1.74
CA THR A 715 8.57 0.86 -2.74
C THR A 715 8.83 2.25 -2.20
N PHE A 716 8.97 2.40 -0.87
CA PHE A 716 9.30 3.66 -0.22
C PHE A 716 10.42 3.51 0.83
N PRO A 717 11.66 3.21 0.41
CA PRO A 717 12.79 3.18 1.32
C PRO A 717 12.96 4.50 2.09
N ARG A 718 13.50 4.41 3.30
CA ARG A 718 13.68 5.51 4.26
C ARG A 718 12.38 6.10 4.82
N THR A 719 11.27 5.38 4.65
CA THR A 719 9.94 5.70 5.19
C THR A 719 9.29 4.45 5.80
N PRO A 720 8.26 4.58 6.67
CA PRO A 720 7.49 3.43 7.16
C PRO A 720 6.63 2.73 6.11
N HIS A 721 6.44 3.34 4.94
CA HIS A 721 5.54 2.81 3.92
C HIS A 721 6.20 1.71 3.10
N PHE A 722 5.38 0.76 2.66
CA PHE A 722 5.74 -0.29 1.72
C PHE A 722 4.48 -0.72 0.96
N GLU A 723 4.66 -1.41 -0.16
CA GLU A 723 3.58 -2.02 -0.92
C GLU A 723 3.51 -3.51 -0.69
N THR A 724 2.33 -4.07 -0.91
CA THR A 724 2.04 -5.49 -0.73
C THR A 724 1.12 -5.94 -1.84
N VAL A 725 1.44 -7.09 -2.44
CA VAL A 725 0.58 -7.81 -3.38
C VAL A 725 0.10 -9.07 -2.67
N ALA A 726 -1.22 -9.18 -2.48
CA ALA A 726 -1.84 -10.36 -1.89
C ALA A 726 -2.70 -11.10 -2.91
N LEU A 727 -2.48 -12.40 -3.08
CA LEU A 727 -3.37 -13.26 -3.86
C LEU A 727 -4.40 -13.90 -2.94
N LEU A 728 -5.68 -13.68 -3.22
CA LEU A 728 -6.78 -14.37 -2.59
C LEU A 728 -7.42 -15.35 -3.57
N GLU A 729 -7.77 -16.54 -3.08
CA GLU A 729 -8.56 -17.53 -3.82
C GLU A 729 -9.88 -17.76 -3.11
N PHE A 730 -10.98 -17.79 -3.87
CA PHE A 730 -12.29 -18.13 -3.35
C PHE A 730 -12.39 -19.63 -3.09
N ASP A 731 -12.78 -20.03 -1.87
CA ASP A 731 -12.94 -21.43 -1.49
C ASP A 731 -14.32 -21.95 -1.87
N PHE A 732 -14.40 -22.66 -3.00
CA PHE A 732 -15.64 -23.29 -3.47
C PHE A 732 -16.07 -24.50 -2.60
N ASN A 733 -15.17 -25.06 -1.79
CA ASN A 733 -15.39 -26.30 -1.04
C ASN A 733 -15.80 -26.06 0.42
N ARG A 734 -15.82 -24.81 0.89
CA ARG A 734 -16.23 -24.47 2.25
C ARG A 734 -17.74 -24.67 2.41
N THR A 735 -18.14 -25.88 2.80
CA THR A 735 -19.54 -26.22 3.10
C THR A 735 -19.99 -25.59 4.41
N VAL A 736 -21.22 -25.09 4.43
CA VAL A 736 -21.94 -24.71 5.64
C VAL A 736 -22.21 -25.94 6.47
N ASP A 737 -22.07 -25.82 7.78
CA ASP A 737 -22.51 -26.87 8.69
C ASP A 737 -24.00 -27.17 8.51
N ASN A 738 -24.37 -28.45 8.47
CA ASN A 738 -25.73 -28.89 8.16
C ASN A 738 -26.75 -28.45 9.23
N GLU A 739 -26.32 -28.32 10.49
CA GLU A 739 -27.17 -27.79 11.57
C GLU A 739 -27.54 -26.31 11.33
N GLN A 740 -26.58 -25.50 10.89
CA GLN A 740 -26.82 -24.08 10.57
C GLN A 740 -27.72 -23.90 9.35
N ARG A 741 -27.68 -24.84 8.40
CA ARG A 741 -28.58 -24.86 7.23
C ARG A 741 -30.03 -25.12 7.62
N GLN A 742 -30.28 -25.99 8.60
CA GLN A 742 -31.63 -26.30 9.10
C GLN A 742 -32.24 -25.14 9.90
N ILE A 743 -31.43 -24.47 10.73
CA ILE A 743 -31.83 -23.24 11.43
C ILE A 743 -32.20 -22.15 10.43
N MET A 744 -31.42 -22.01 9.36
CA MET A 744 -31.66 -21.05 8.27
C MET A 744 -32.96 -21.31 7.50
N GLU A 745 -33.31 -22.57 7.22
CA GLU A 745 -34.59 -22.92 6.57
C GLU A 745 -35.80 -22.63 7.46
N PHE A 746 -35.66 -22.82 8.78
CA PHE A 746 -36.68 -22.52 9.76
C PHE A 746 -36.98 -21.01 9.85
N GLU A 747 -35.96 -20.17 9.99
CA GLU A 747 -36.10 -18.71 10.09
C GLU A 747 -36.66 -18.08 8.80
N LEU A 748 -36.23 -18.56 7.62
CA LEU A 748 -36.75 -18.12 6.32
C LEU A 748 -38.24 -18.44 6.15
N ASN A 749 -38.70 -19.58 6.68
CA ASN A 749 -40.12 -19.93 6.68
C ASN A 749 -40.90 -19.05 7.66
N GLU A 750 -40.32 -18.68 8.79
CA GLU A 750 -40.92 -17.77 9.76
C GLU A 750 -41.11 -16.35 9.17
N MET A 751 -40.08 -15.81 8.51
CA MET A 751 -40.13 -14.49 7.86
C MET A 751 -41.13 -14.43 6.70
N LYS A 752 -41.23 -15.51 5.89
CA LYS A 752 -42.26 -15.64 4.85
C LYS A 752 -43.67 -15.69 5.45
N SER A 753 -43.84 -16.36 6.59
CA SER A 753 -45.11 -16.39 7.33
C SER A 753 -45.51 -14.99 7.82
N ASN A 754 -44.54 -14.22 8.32
CA ASN A 754 -44.76 -12.87 8.85
C ASN A 754 -45.03 -11.83 7.75
N ARG A 755 -44.45 -11.99 6.55
CA ARG A 755 -44.82 -11.19 5.37
C ARG A 755 -46.24 -11.48 4.87
N LYS A 756 -46.67 -12.76 4.85
CA LYS A 756 -48.06 -13.14 4.53
C LYS A 756 -49.06 -12.61 5.56
N LYS A 757 -48.69 -12.56 6.85
CA LYS A 757 -49.51 -11.93 7.91
C LYS A 757 -49.61 -10.41 7.74
N LYS A 758 -48.52 -9.73 7.36
CA LYS A 758 -48.53 -8.28 7.06
C LYS A 758 -49.31 -7.92 5.79
N SER A 759 -49.30 -8.76 4.75
CA SER A 759 -50.10 -8.53 3.53
C SER A 759 -51.59 -8.77 3.76
N LYS A 760 -51.97 -9.68 4.67
CA LYS A 760 -53.37 -9.89 5.10
C LYS A 760 -53.92 -8.80 6.03
N LYS A 761 -53.05 -8.00 6.68
CA LYS A 761 -53.44 -6.83 7.48
C LYS A 761 -53.54 -5.53 6.67
N LYS A 762 -53.12 -5.53 5.40
CA LYS A 762 -53.14 -4.38 4.48
C LYS A 762 -54.17 -4.51 3.34
N ARG A 763 -54.82 -5.66 3.22
CA ARG A 763 -56.10 -5.85 2.51
C ARG A 763 -57.18 -5.84 3.56
#